data_AF-A0A8T7M399-F1
#
_entry.id   AF-A0A8T7M399-F1
#
_cell.length_a   1.000
_cell.length_b   1.000
_cell.length_c   1.000
_cell.angle_alpha   90.00
_cell.angle_beta   90.00
_cell.angle_gamma   90.00
#
_symmetry.space_group_name_H-M   'P 1'
#
loop_
_entity.id
_entity.type
_entity.pdbx_description
1 polymer ?
#
loop_
_entity_poly.entity_id
_entity_poly.type
_entity_poly.pdbx_seq_one_letter_code
_entity_poly.pdbx_strand_id
1 'polypeptide(L)'
;MNKSIEQRITELSPTKRAVLLRRLQRLVGAADNNKITPRGRDSNIFPLSFSQQRLWFLDQLEPGNPTFNVPLAVRLSQTLNEEAFVRSLNAVVARHEVLRSNFVVREGHPVQVIATAQSVPFIIEDLRTLSAEAREARVNALALEEAQYRFDLAQGSLLRARLLRIGVAEYVFLLTLHHIISDGWSMGLLLNELVTYYRGFCNGQSVNLPTLEVQYADYALWQREWMSGTVQARQLAYWKKQLQDAPSLLKLPLDHPRREVEQFRGATVYFKLPAPLTQRLKEVSREQNITLYMLLLAAYQILLYRISGQRDILVGTPVAGRNKAETEDLIGFFVNTLVMRTNFSGRETFKELLLQVRKTALEAYANQDLPFEKLVEALQPERSLSYSPLFQVMFTFFNEPTRRKLRDTGFEWSALEIDRGLSNRDLTLRMEELDNVLVGHLEYNVDLFENSTIRRFIAQFERLLVQLMEHPDARIADLDLLSEEEKQAIAKAGQTQEKSSRDKFKQFLGKRPGGLNLSQPELVKIGSLSLDMTFPLLIQPSVTEVSLVTWAEKNLEFIQTNLDKYGAILWRNFPVNDPAEFEGFARVIAPELLDYVERSTPRNLVQGKVFTSTSYPPDQYIMLHNEVSYSHCWPIKLWFYCQHAPSQGGATPLADSRLVYQRLDPTLKEKFISKRVMYVRNYGEGVDLPWQEVYQTNDPAEVEKYCRDAGIEFEWKSGNRLRTRQVRQAVAQHPRTGEMVWFNSAHMFHVAAHTPEVRDSLLAIFAPEDLPRNVYFGDGTPIENDEIAHIRQIYRECAISFPWQTGDIMLVDNMLLAHGRAPFSGERSVLVAMAEPYSLL
;
A
#
# COMPACT_ATOMS: atom_id res chain seq x y z
N MET A 1 -15.12 23.90 -25.04
CA MET A 1 -16.56 23.95 -25.39
C MET A 1 -16.88 22.76 -26.27
N ASN A 2 -17.80 21.87 -25.86
CA ASN A 2 -18.22 20.73 -26.69
C ASN A 2 -19.34 21.18 -27.62
N LYS A 3 -19.19 20.90 -28.92
CA LYS A 3 -20.24 21.11 -29.93
C LYS A 3 -21.44 20.19 -29.65
N SER A 4 -22.65 20.67 -29.93
CA SER A 4 -23.87 19.87 -29.78
C SER A 4 -23.85 18.63 -30.69
N ILE A 5 -24.62 17.60 -30.37
CA ILE A 5 -24.76 16.40 -31.22
C ILE A 5 -25.19 16.79 -32.64
N GLU A 6 -26.09 17.77 -32.76
CA GLU A 6 -26.54 18.31 -34.05
C GLU A 6 -25.38 18.93 -34.84
N GLN A 7 -24.53 19.73 -34.20
CA GLN A 7 -23.34 20.31 -34.82
C GLN A 7 -22.35 19.23 -35.29
N ARG A 8 -22.18 18.15 -34.51
CA ARG A 8 -21.31 17.02 -34.88
C ARG A 8 -21.88 16.21 -36.05
N ILE A 9 -23.20 16.08 -36.14
CA ILE A 9 -23.87 15.39 -37.25
C ILE A 9 -23.77 16.21 -38.54
N THR A 10 -23.84 17.54 -38.45
CA THR A 10 -23.65 18.44 -39.61
C THR A 10 -22.21 18.46 -40.13
N GLU A 11 -21.22 18.16 -39.28
CA GLU A 11 -19.80 18.06 -39.65
C GLU A 11 -19.41 16.70 -40.25
N LEU A 12 -20.32 15.72 -40.26
CA LEU A 12 -20.09 14.45 -40.94
C LEU A 12 -20.07 14.64 -42.46
N SER A 13 -19.14 13.97 -43.14
CA SER A 13 -19.15 13.91 -44.59
C SER A 13 -20.50 13.35 -45.09
N PRO A 14 -20.97 13.74 -46.30
CA PRO A 14 -22.26 13.29 -46.83
C PRO A 14 -22.45 11.77 -46.77
N THR A 15 -21.38 11.01 -47.03
CA THR A 15 -21.37 9.54 -46.95
C THR A 15 -21.54 9.03 -45.51
N LYS A 16 -20.84 9.62 -44.53
CA LYS A 16 -20.98 9.26 -43.11
C LYS A 16 -22.36 9.62 -42.57
N ARG A 17 -22.91 10.77 -42.97
CA ARG A 17 -24.26 11.21 -42.61
C ARG A 17 -25.34 10.30 -43.20
N ALA A 18 -25.20 9.89 -44.46
CA ALA A 18 -26.12 8.94 -45.10
C ALA A 18 -26.10 7.56 -44.44
N VAL A 19 -24.91 7.05 -44.05
CA VAL A 19 -24.79 5.79 -43.30
C VAL A 19 -25.40 5.91 -41.90
N LEU A 20 -25.20 7.04 -41.21
CA LEU A 20 -25.80 7.31 -39.91
C LEU A 20 -27.33 7.34 -39.99
N LEU A 21 -27.90 8.07 -40.96
CA LEU A 21 -29.35 8.15 -41.17
C LEU A 21 -29.96 6.78 -41.51
N ARG A 22 -29.30 6.00 -42.36
CA ARG A 22 -29.75 4.64 -42.70
C ARG A 22 -29.68 3.68 -41.50
N ARG A 23 -28.71 3.88 -40.58
CA ARG A 23 -28.64 3.14 -39.31
C ARG A 23 -29.72 3.58 -38.33
N LEU A 24 -29.97 4.89 -38.20
CA LEU A 24 -31.03 5.44 -37.35
C LEU A 24 -32.42 4.93 -37.77
N GLN A 25 -32.70 4.90 -39.08
CA GLN A 25 -33.95 4.34 -39.62
C GLN A 25 -34.14 2.85 -39.29
N ARG A 26 -33.06 2.05 -39.26
CA ARG A 26 -33.12 0.64 -38.82
C ARG A 26 -33.27 0.48 -37.30
N LEU A 27 -32.75 1.42 -36.52
CA LEU A 27 -32.81 1.39 -35.05
C LEU A 27 -34.19 1.77 -34.52
N VAL A 28 -34.88 2.73 -35.16
CA VAL A 28 -36.23 3.18 -34.74
C VAL A 28 -37.27 2.04 -34.81
N GLY A 29 -37.14 1.10 -35.75
CA GLY A 29 -38.02 -0.08 -35.83
C GLY A 29 -37.70 -1.24 -34.88
N ALA A 30 -36.52 -1.23 -34.25
CA ALA A 30 -36.08 -2.28 -33.30
C ALA A 30 -36.07 -1.80 -31.83
N ALA A 31 -36.12 -0.49 -31.60
CA ALA A 31 -36.01 0.13 -30.28
C ALA A 31 -37.26 -0.08 -29.38
N ASP A 32 -38.45 -0.18 -29.96
CA ASP A 32 -39.70 -0.32 -29.17
C ASP A 32 -39.83 -1.67 -28.43
N ASN A 33 -39.21 -2.74 -28.92
CA ASN A 33 -39.38 -4.09 -28.35
C ASN A 33 -38.38 -4.45 -27.24
N ASN A 34 -37.51 -3.53 -26.80
CA ASN A 34 -36.48 -3.84 -25.81
C ASN A 34 -36.26 -2.69 -24.79
N LYS A 35 -37.32 -1.94 -24.45
CA LYS A 35 -37.26 -0.89 -23.42
C LYS A 35 -37.27 -1.52 -22.01
N ILE A 36 -36.56 -0.93 -21.06
CA ILE A 36 -36.70 -1.27 -19.64
C ILE A 36 -37.98 -0.60 -19.13
N THR A 37 -38.90 -1.37 -18.58
CA THR A 37 -40.19 -0.87 -18.08
C THR A 37 -40.30 -1.05 -16.58
N PRO A 38 -40.88 -0.10 -15.83
CA PRO A 38 -41.06 -0.23 -14.40
C PRO A 38 -41.99 -1.40 -14.04
N ARG A 39 -41.72 -2.03 -12.90
CA ARG A 39 -42.51 -3.14 -12.35
C ARG A 39 -43.18 -2.73 -11.03
N GLY A 40 -44.32 -3.35 -10.71
CA GLY A 40 -45.00 -3.14 -9.43
C GLY A 40 -44.10 -3.47 -8.24
N ARG A 41 -44.28 -2.75 -7.13
CA ARG A 41 -43.49 -2.90 -5.89
C ARG A 41 -44.22 -3.70 -4.80
N ASP A 42 -45.22 -4.48 -5.18
CA ASP A 42 -46.12 -5.17 -4.24
C ASP A 42 -45.38 -6.13 -3.28
N SER A 43 -44.32 -6.78 -3.75
CA SER A 43 -43.51 -7.70 -2.94
C SER A 43 -42.22 -7.07 -2.37
N ASN A 44 -41.73 -5.98 -2.96
CA ASN A 44 -40.35 -5.44 -2.77
C ASN A 44 -39.22 -6.48 -2.90
N ILE A 45 -39.49 -7.61 -3.58
CA ILE A 45 -38.55 -8.71 -3.76
C ILE A 45 -38.32 -8.93 -5.25
N PHE A 46 -37.07 -8.85 -5.67
CA PHE A 46 -36.67 -8.95 -7.08
C PHE A 46 -35.49 -9.91 -7.27
N PRO A 47 -35.31 -10.49 -8.46
CA PRO A 47 -34.10 -11.27 -8.75
C PRO A 47 -32.87 -10.35 -8.79
N LEU A 48 -31.69 -10.90 -8.50
CA LEU A 48 -30.42 -10.21 -8.75
C LEU A 48 -30.17 -10.11 -10.26
N SER A 49 -29.47 -9.05 -10.69
CA SER A 49 -28.82 -9.07 -12.01
C SER A 49 -27.77 -10.18 -12.08
N PHE A 50 -27.29 -10.54 -13.28
CA PHE A 50 -26.24 -11.56 -13.38
C PHE A 50 -24.96 -11.13 -12.65
N SER A 51 -24.57 -9.86 -12.81
CA SER A 51 -23.39 -9.28 -12.17
C SER A 51 -23.53 -9.22 -10.64
N GLN A 52 -24.72 -8.87 -10.12
CA GLN A 52 -24.98 -8.93 -8.68
C GLN A 52 -24.92 -10.36 -8.15
N GLN A 53 -25.50 -11.33 -8.88
CA GLN A 53 -25.47 -12.74 -8.46
C GLN A 53 -24.03 -13.26 -8.35
N ARG A 54 -23.13 -12.80 -9.22
CA ARG A 54 -21.71 -13.11 -9.12
C ARG A 54 -21.08 -12.56 -7.84
N LEU A 55 -21.25 -11.27 -7.56
CA LEU A 55 -20.66 -10.65 -6.38
C LEU A 55 -21.22 -11.29 -5.10
N TRP A 56 -22.51 -11.59 -5.09
CA TRP A 56 -23.13 -12.36 -4.02
C TRP A 56 -22.49 -13.73 -3.86
N PHE A 57 -22.31 -14.49 -4.95
CA PHE A 57 -21.64 -15.80 -4.90
C PHE A 57 -20.20 -15.72 -4.37
N LEU A 58 -19.43 -14.71 -4.78
CA LEU A 58 -18.08 -14.49 -4.28
C LEU A 58 -18.05 -14.15 -2.79
N ASP A 59 -19.00 -13.31 -2.34
CA ASP A 59 -19.19 -13.03 -0.91
C ASP A 59 -19.59 -14.28 -0.12
N GLN A 60 -20.40 -15.20 -0.67
CA GLN A 60 -20.72 -16.45 0.02
C GLN A 60 -19.52 -17.41 0.16
N LEU A 61 -18.49 -17.29 -0.68
CA LEU A 61 -17.25 -18.07 -0.53
C LEU A 61 -16.36 -17.51 0.59
N GLU A 62 -16.32 -16.19 0.76
CA GLU A 62 -15.55 -15.51 1.79
C GLU A 62 -16.35 -14.35 2.41
N PRO A 63 -17.28 -14.64 3.34
CA PRO A 63 -18.17 -13.63 3.89
C PRO A 63 -17.44 -12.47 4.55
N GLY A 64 -17.83 -11.25 4.20
CA GLY A 64 -17.24 -10.03 4.76
C GLY A 64 -15.86 -9.68 4.21
N ASN A 65 -15.44 -10.28 3.09
CA ASN A 65 -14.21 -9.87 2.41
C ASN A 65 -14.33 -8.43 1.84
N PRO A 66 -13.45 -7.48 2.22
CA PRO A 66 -13.53 -6.09 1.77
C PRO A 66 -13.06 -5.86 0.31
N THR A 67 -12.64 -6.89 -0.43
CA THR A 67 -12.18 -6.79 -1.83
C THR A 67 -13.17 -6.04 -2.73
N PHE A 68 -14.47 -6.16 -2.47
CA PHE A 68 -15.53 -5.50 -3.25
C PHE A 68 -16.06 -4.22 -2.60
N ASN A 69 -15.32 -3.60 -1.69
CA ASN A 69 -15.63 -2.26 -1.21
C ASN A 69 -15.24 -1.21 -2.25
N VAL A 70 -16.01 -0.13 -2.32
CA VAL A 70 -15.77 1.06 -3.15
C VAL A 70 -15.62 2.28 -2.23
N PRO A 71 -14.47 2.42 -1.53
CA PRO A 71 -14.17 3.60 -0.74
C PRO A 71 -13.88 4.82 -1.61
N LEU A 72 -14.31 5.97 -1.11
CA LEU A 72 -14.04 7.31 -1.59
C LEU A 72 -13.59 8.15 -0.38
N ALA A 73 -12.44 8.79 -0.48
CA ALA A 73 -12.02 9.85 0.43
C ALA A 73 -11.80 11.14 -0.33
N VAL A 74 -12.39 12.22 0.17
CA VAL A 74 -12.27 13.54 -0.43
C VAL A 74 -12.09 14.60 0.66
N ARG A 75 -11.09 15.46 0.49
CA ARG A 75 -10.93 16.68 1.27
C ARG A 75 -11.82 17.77 0.70
N LEU A 76 -12.33 18.59 1.60
CA LEU A 76 -13.24 19.69 1.39
C LEU A 76 -12.64 20.94 2.02
N SER A 77 -12.27 21.93 1.22
CA SER A 77 -11.67 23.19 1.69
C SER A 77 -12.68 24.34 1.73
N GLN A 78 -13.81 24.12 2.40
CA GLN A 78 -14.86 25.13 2.57
C GLN A 78 -15.66 24.91 3.86
N THR A 79 -16.43 25.92 4.27
CA THR A 79 -17.42 25.77 5.33
C THR A 79 -18.54 24.82 4.86
N LEU A 80 -19.03 24.00 5.78
CA LEU A 80 -20.05 22.99 5.49
C LEU A 80 -21.21 23.11 6.47
N ASN A 81 -22.44 23.12 5.95
CA ASN A 81 -23.63 22.89 6.76
C ASN A 81 -23.80 21.37 6.93
N GLU A 82 -23.30 20.84 8.03
CA GLU A 82 -23.26 19.39 8.28
C GLU A 82 -24.65 18.75 8.30
N GLU A 83 -25.65 19.43 8.86
CA GLU A 83 -27.03 18.93 8.89
C GLU A 83 -27.59 18.80 7.47
N ALA A 84 -27.41 19.84 6.64
CA ALA A 84 -27.79 19.79 5.24
C ALA A 84 -27.05 18.67 4.51
N PHE A 85 -25.76 18.45 4.80
CA PHE A 85 -24.95 17.40 4.18
C PHE A 85 -25.45 15.98 4.53
N VAL A 86 -25.72 15.71 5.81
CA VAL A 86 -26.31 14.44 6.26
C VAL A 86 -27.69 14.23 5.64
N ARG A 87 -28.54 15.27 5.63
CA ARG A 87 -29.87 15.21 4.98
C ARG A 87 -29.76 14.93 3.48
N SER A 88 -28.73 15.45 2.83
CA SER A 88 -28.51 15.26 1.39
C SER A 88 -28.18 13.82 1.05
N LEU A 89 -27.30 13.18 1.83
CA LEU A 89 -26.99 11.76 1.62
C LEU A 89 -28.23 10.88 1.83
N ASN A 90 -29.01 11.15 2.88
CA ASN A 90 -30.27 10.43 3.13
C ASN A 90 -31.30 10.64 2.01
N ALA A 91 -31.35 11.82 1.39
CA ALA A 91 -32.23 12.08 0.25
C ALA A 91 -31.82 11.26 -1.00
N VAL A 92 -30.51 11.13 -1.26
CA VAL A 92 -30.00 10.25 -2.33
C VAL A 92 -30.35 8.79 -2.06
N VAL A 93 -30.15 8.33 -0.81
CA VAL A 93 -30.50 6.95 -0.42
C VAL A 93 -32.01 6.69 -0.53
N ALA A 94 -32.85 7.66 -0.16
CA ALA A 94 -34.30 7.54 -0.32
C ALA A 94 -34.71 7.43 -1.80
N ARG A 95 -34.03 8.17 -2.69
CA ARG A 95 -34.32 8.24 -4.13
C ARG A 95 -33.95 6.97 -4.91
N HIS A 96 -32.87 6.29 -4.53
CA HIS A 96 -32.38 5.10 -5.24
C HIS A 96 -32.64 3.83 -4.43
N GLU A 97 -33.51 2.95 -4.95
CA GLU A 97 -33.91 1.71 -4.25
C GLU A 97 -32.74 0.78 -3.94
N VAL A 98 -31.74 0.72 -4.84
CA VAL A 98 -30.57 -0.16 -4.67
C VAL A 98 -29.74 0.19 -3.43
N LEU A 99 -29.72 1.47 -3.04
CA LEU A 99 -28.99 1.93 -1.84
C LEU A 99 -29.68 1.51 -0.53
N ARG A 100 -30.91 0.98 -0.63
CA ARG A 100 -31.75 0.49 0.48
C ARG A 100 -32.07 -1.00 0.32
N SER A 101 -31.27 -1.71 -0.47
CA SER A 101 -31.49 -3.11 -0.81
C SER A 101 -30.52 -4.03 -0.06
N ASN A 102 -31.03 -5.16 0.42
CA ASN A 102 -30.26 -6.27 0.97
C ASN A 102 -30.43 -7.51 0.09
N PHE A 103 -29.47 -8.43 0.15
CA PHE A 103 -29.40 -9.63 -0.70
C PHE A 103 -29.52 -10.87 0.18
N VAL A 104 -30.67 -11.53 0.10
CA VAL A 104 -31.01 -12.68 0.97
C VAL A 104 -31.36 -13.90 0.13
N VAL A 105 -31.30 -15.08 0.74
CA VAL A 105 -31.78 -16.31 0.10
C VAL A 105 -33.26 -16.50 0.44
N ARG A 106 -34.10 -16.67 -0.59
CA ARG A 106 -35.49 -17.11 -0.46
C ARG A 106 -35.73 -18.30 -1.38
N GLU A 107 -36.31 -19.36 -0.84
CA GLU A 107 -36.62 -20.59 -1.60
C GLU A 107 -35.39 -21.16 -2.34
N GLY A 108 -34.21 -21.05 -1.73
CA GLY A 108 -32.94 -21.53 -2.32
C GLY A 108 -32.33 -20.61 -3.38
N HIS A 109 -32.90 -19.44 -3.65
CA HIS A 109 -32.39 -18.49 -4.64
C HIS A 109 -32.03 -17.13 -4.00
N PRO A 110 -30.93 -16.49 -4.43
CA PRO A 110 -30.62 -15.14 -3.98
C PRO A 110 -31.60 -14.15 -4.61
N VAL A 111 -32.15 -13.26 -3.79
CA VAL A 111 -33.07 -12.19 -4.17
C VAL A 111 -32.64 -10.87 -3.51
N GLN A 112 -32.94 -9.75 -4.17
CA GLN A 112 -32.78 -8.43 -3.58
C GLN A 112 -34.10 -8.03 -2.91
N VAL A 113 -34.01 -7.54 -1.68
CA VAL A 113 -35.13 -7.07 -0.87
C VAL A 113 -34.95 -5.59 -0.63
N ILE A 114 -35.90 -4.79 -1.11
CA ILE A 114 -35.85 -3.33 -1.04
C ILE A 114 -36.58 -2.89 0.22
N ALA A 115 -35.87 -2.24 1.15
CA ALA A 115 -36.50 -1.66 2.33
C ALA A 115 -37.40 -0.47 1.94
N THR A 116 -38.40 -0.10 2.74
CA THR A 116 -39.21 1.12 2.50
C THR A 116 -38.46 2.39 2.90
N ALA A 117 -37.62 2.30 3.92
CA ALA A 117 -36.73 3.35 4.39
C ALA A 117 -35.48 2.71 4.99
N GLN A 118 -34.35 3.39 4.90
CA GLN A 118 -33.11 2.99 5.55
C GLN A 118 -32.34 4.23 5.99
N SER A 119 -31.87 4.25 7.23
CA SER A 119 -30.97 5.28 7.72
C SER A 119 -29.53 4.92 7.34
N VAL A 120 -28.78 5.88 6.82
CA VAL A 120 -27.36 5.71 6.56
C VAL A 120 -26.57 5.82 7.87
N PRO A 121 -25.67 4.87 8.18
CA PRO A 121 -24.66 5.06 9.21
C PRO A 121 -23.75 6.24 8.82
N PHE A 122 -23.95 7.39 9.46
CA PHE A 122 -23.19 8.61 9.23
C PHE A 122 -22.53 9.07 10.54
N ILE A 123 -21.20 9.10 10.57
CA ILE A 123 -20.43 9.53 11.75
C ILE A 123 -19.79 10.89 11.47
N ILE A 124 -19.89 11.83 12.40
CA ILE A 124 -19.13 13.08 12.36
C ILE A 124 -18.08 13.02 13.47
N GLU A 125 -16.80 13.12 13.12
CA GLU A 125 -15.67 13.03 14.07
C GLU A 125 -14.86 14.33 14.02
N ASP A 126 -14.54 14.90 15.18
CA ASP A 126 -13.78 16.14 15.28
C ASP A 126 -12.31 15.85 15.56
N LEU A 127 -11.44 16.14 14.58
CA LEU A 127 -10.00 15.91 14.67
C LEU A 127 -9.21 17.21 14.82
N ARG A 128 -9.88 18.35 15.00
CA ARG A 128 -9.24 19.68 15.07
C ARG A 128 -8.36 19.86 16.30
N THR A 129 -8.61 19.09 17.36
CA THR A 129 -7.82 19.09 18.60
C THR A 129 -6.49 18.34 18.47
N LEU A 130 -6.31 17.55 17.40
CA LEU A 130 -5.06 16.83 17.13
C LEU A 130 -4.03 17.74 16.46
N SER A 131 -2.74 17.49 16.70
CA SER A 131 -1.65 18.10 15.91
C SER A 131 -1.83 17.78 14.43
N ALA A 132 -1.23 18.58 13.54
CA ALA A 132 -1.37 18.36 12.10
C ALA A 132 -0.97 16.94 11.68
N GLU A 133 0.16 16.44 12.21
CA GLU A 133 0.69 15.12 11.90
C GLU A 133 -0.21 14.00 12.46
N ALA A 134 -0.67 14.14 13.71
CA ALA A 134 -1.57 13.16 14.32
C ALA A 134 -2.94 13.14 13.63
N ARG A 135 -3.42 14.31 13.18
CA ARG A 135 -4.65 14.46 12.41
C ARG A 135 -4.57 13.75 11.07
N GLU A 136 -3.49 13.97 10.34
CA GLU A 136 -3.22 13.30 9.06
C GLU A 136 -3.11 11.78 9.21
N ALA A 137 -2.36 11.32 10.23
CA ALA A 137 -2.28 9.90 10.55
C ALA A 137 -3.66 9.30 10.89
N ARG A 138 -4.49 10.02 11.67
CA ARG A 138 -5.84 9.58 12.03
C ARG A 138 -6.78 9.56 10.84
N VAL A 139 -6.72 10.55 9.95
CA VAL A 139 -7.48 10.56 8.69
C VAL A 139 -7.14 9.33 7.85
N ASN A 140 -5.85 9.02 7.68
CA ASN A 140 -5.42 7.85 6.90
C ASN A 140 -5.86 6.54 7.54
N ALA A 141 -5.74 6.41 8.87
CA ALA A 141 -6.21 5.24 9.60
C ALA A 141 -7.72 5.01 9.44
N LEU A 142 -8.52 6.08 9.55
CA LEU A 142 -9.97 6.03 9.37
C LEU A 142 -10.37 5.71 7.92
N ALA A 143 -9.65 6.27 6.94
CA ALA A 143 -9.88 5.94 5.53
C ALA A 143 -9.58 4.46 5.23
N LEU A 144 -8.54 3.89 5.85
CA LEU A 144 -8.21 2.48 5.74
C LEU A 144 -9.24 1.59 6.44
N GLU A 145 -9.70 1.98 7.65
CA GLU A 145 -10.78 1.29 8.37
C GLU A 145 -12.06 1.23 7.53
N GLU A 146 -12.43 2.34 6.90
CA GLU A 146 -13.59 2.40 6.01
C GLU A 146 -13.39 1.55 4.75
N ALA A 147 -12.19 1.52 4.17
CA ALA A 147 -11.89 0.67 3.02
C ALA A 147 -11.93 -0.83 3.36
N GLN A 148 -11.56 -1.22 4.58
CA GLN A 148 -11.52 -2.60 5.06
C GLN A 148 -12.80 -3.05 5.77
N TYR A 149 -13.83 -2.20 5.80
CA TYR A 149 -15.08 -2.51 6.49
C TYR A 149 -15.74 -3.78 5.93
N ARG A 150 -16.22 -4.65 6.82
CA ARG A 150 -16.89 -5.89 6.42
C ARG A 150 -18.40 -5.68 6.33
N PHE A 151 -18.93 -5.62 5.11
CA PHE A 151 -20.37 -5.59 4.89
C PHE A 151 -20.98 -6.99 5.02
N ASP A 152 -22.19 -7.07 5.57
CA ASP A 152 -23.06 -8.24 5.47
C ASP A 152 -24.09 -7.95 4.38
N LEU A 153 -24.06 -8.67 3.26
CA LEU A 153 -24.98 -8.41 2.15
C LEU A 153 -26.46 -8.65 2.51
N ALA A 154 -26.73 -9.50 3.50
CA ALA A 154 -28.08 -9.86 3.90
C ALA A 154 -28.72 -8.85 4.87
N GLN A 155 -27.93 -8.01 5.55
CA GLN A 155 -28.40 -7.16 6.63
C GLN A 155 -27.75 -5.77 6.68
N GLY A 156 -28.45 -4.80 7.25
CA GLY A 156 -27.91 -3.45 7.46
C GLY A 156 -27.74 -2.63 6.17
N SER A 157 -27.07 -1.48 6.26
CA SER A 157 -26.80 -0.64 5.10
C SER A 157 -25.50 -1.06 4.43
N LEU A 158 -25.54 -1.18 3.10
CA LEU A 158 -24.37 -1.45 2.26
C LEU A 158 -23.62 -0.18 1.85
N LEU A 159 -23.90 0.92 2.56
CA LEU A 159 -23.31 2.23 2.42
C LEU A 159 -23.00 2.78 3.82
N ARG A 160 -21.82 3.37 3.98
CA ARG A 160 -21.40 4.06 5.21
C ARG A 160 -20.70 5.36 4.90
N ALA A 161 -20.83 6.33 5.79
CA ALA A 161 -20.25 7.65 5.63
C ALA A 161 -19.59 8.15 6.92
N ARG A 162 -18.45 8.81 6.80
CA ARG A 162 -17.86 9.63 7.87
C ARG A 162 -17.52 11.02 7.36
N LEU A 163 -17.73 12.03 8.19
CA LEU A 163 -17.26 13.38 7.97
C LEU A 163 -16.30 13.77 9.10
N LEU A 164 -15.04 14.01 8.75
CA LEU A 164 -13.99 14.36 9.70
C LEU A 164 -13.78 15.88 9.64
N ARG A 165 -13.90 16.56 10.78
CA ARG A 165 -13.54 17.98 10.90
C ARG A 165 -12.04 18.06 11.09
N ILE A 166 -11.32 18.65 10.13
CA ILE A 166 -9.87 18.79 10.21
C ILE A 166 -9.40 20.24 10.33
N GLY A 167 -10.29 21.21 10.13
CA GLY A 167 -10.02 22.64 10.33
C GLY A 167 -11.31 23.45 10.46
N VAL A 168 -11.21 24.79 10.45
CA VAL A 168 -12.38 25.68 10.54
C VAL A 168 -13.29 25.57 9.31
N ALA A 169 -12.67 25.46 8.13
CA ALA A 169 -13.33 25.28 6.84
C ALA A 169 -12.68 24.11 6.08
N GLU A 170 -12.27 23.08 6.81
CA GLU A 170 -11.59 21.92 6.22
C GLU A 170 -12.19 20.64 6.78
N TYR A 171 -12.65 19.77 5.87
CA TYR A 171 -13.26 18.50 6.19
C TYR A 171 -12.67 17.38 5.34
N VAL A 172 -12.76 16.16 5.83
CA VAL A 172 -12.56 14.94 5.02
C VAL A 172 -13.86 14.16 5.02
N PHE A 173 -14.43 13.93 3.85
CA PHE A 173 -15.58 13.05 3.67
C PHE A 173 -15.10 11.67 3.21
N LEU A 174 -15.39 10.66 4.02
CA LEU A 174 -15.17 9.26 3.73
C LEU A 174 -16.53 8.62 3.41
N LEU A 175 -16.62 7.92 2.29
CA LEU A 175 -17.82 7.23 1.83
C LEU A 175 -17.43 5.87 1.30
N THR A 176 -18.04 4.81 1.83
CA THR A 176 -17.78 3.43 1.38
C THR A 176 -19.09 2.76 1.04
N LEU A 177 -19.16 2.17 -0.16
CA LEU A 177 -20.26 1.34 -0.61
C LEU A 177 -19.75 -0.06 -0.96
N HIS A 178 -20.58 -1.09 -0.81
CA HIS A 178 -20.30 -2.38 -1.42
C HIS A 178 -20.58 -2.35 -2.94
N HIS A 179 -19.70 -2.93 -3.75
CA HIS A 179 -19.78 -2.89 -5.22
C HIS A 179 -21.04 -3.57 -5.79
N ILE A 180 -21.77 -4.36 -4.99
CA ILE A 180 -23.05 -4.97 -5.40
C ILE A 180 -24.20 -3.95 -5.57
N ILE A 181 -24.10 -2.78 -4.93
CA ILE A 181 -25.09 -1.70 -5.00
C ILE A 181 -24.63 -0.47 -5.79
N SER A 182 -23.39 -0.45 -6.28
CA SER A 182 -22.80 0.71 -6.95
C SER A 182 -21.67 0.32 -7.90
N ASP A 183 -21.26 1.25 -8.76
CA ASP A 183 -20.06 1.16 -9.60
C ASP A 183 -19.41 2.55 -9.76
N GLY A 184 -18.29 2.63 -10.49
CA GLY A 184 -17.59 3.91 -10.70
C GLY A 184 -18.49 5.01 -11.27
N TRP A 185 -19.35 4.67 -12.23
CA TRP A 185 -20.33 5.60 -12.80
C TRP A 185 -21.34 6.06 -11.76
N SER A 186 -21.85 5.12 -10.95
CA SER A 186 -22.78 5.40 -9.85
C SER A 186 -22.19 6.35 -8.82
N MET A 187 -20.88 6.26 -8.53
CA MET A 187 -20.23 7.19 -7.60
C MET A 187 -20.29 8.63 -8.10
N GLY A 188 -20.11 8.85 -9.41
CA GLY A 188 -20.26 10.18 -10.01
C GLY A 188 -21.70 10.70 -9.96
N LEU A 189 -22.70 9.84 -10.13
CA LEU A 189 -24.12 10.21 -9.97
C LEU A 189 -24.45 10.54 -8.52
N LEU A 190 -24.04 9.69 -7.59
CA LEU A 190 -24.25 9.86 -6.15
C LEU A 190 -23.71 11.21 -5.67
N LEU A 191 -22.46 11.54 -6.02
CA LEU A 191 -21.84 12.81 -5.61
C LEU A 191 -22.52 14.03 -6.24
N ASN A 192 -22.95 13.92 -7.50
CA ASN A 192 -23.68 15.00 -8.17
C ASN A 192 -25.05 15.27 -7.53
N GLU A 193 -25.81 14.21 -7.24
CA GLU A 193 -27.09 14.33 -6.54
C GLU A 193 -26.90 14.82 -5.10
N LEU A 194 -25.88 14.33 -4.39
CA LEU A 194 -25.51 14.78 -3.04
C LEU A 194 -25.29 16.30 -2.99
N VAL A 195 -24.49 16.85 -3.89
CA VAL A 195 -24.25 18.30 -3.97
C VAL A 195 -25.53 19.05 -4.35
N THR A 196 -26.34 18.50 -5.26
CA THR A 196 -27.60 19.13 -5.67
C THR A 196 -28.58 19.23 -4.49
N TYR A 197 -28.76 18.16 -3.74
CA TYR A 197 -29.56 18.17 -2.51
C TYR A 197 -28.99 19.13 -1.46
N TYR A 198 -27.67 19.12 -1.27
CA TYR A 198 -26.99 19.96 -0.29
C TYR A 198 -27.25 21.45 -0.53
N ARG A 199 -27.09 21.90 -1.78
CA ARG A 199 -27.34 23.30 -2.14
C ARG A 199 -28.78 23.71 -1.86
N GLY A 200 -29.75 22.86 -2.21
CA GLY A 200 -31.15 23.14 -1.93
C GLY A 200 -31.44 23.22 -0.43
N PHE A 201 -30.95 22.26 0.35
CA PHE A 201 -31.15 22.26 1.80
C PHE A 201 -30.47 23.43 2.51
N CYS A 202 -29.27 23.83 2.09
CA CYS A 202 -28.61 25.05 2.59
C CYS A 202 -29.43 26.32 2.34
N ASN A 203 -30.18 26.37 1.24
CA ASN A 203 -31.02 27.51 0.87
C ASN A 203 -32.48 27.38 1.37
N GLY A 204 -32.81 26.34 2.13
CA GLY A 204 -34.19 26.06 2.55
C GLY A 204 -35.15 25.74 1.39
N GLN A 205 -34.62 25.30 0.25
CA GLN A 205 -35.37 25.00 -0.97
C GLN A 205 -35.68 23.50 -1.09
N SER A 206 -36.86 23.17 -1.61
CA SER A 206 -37.18 21.82 -2.04
C SER A 206 -36.40 21.47 -3.32
N VAL A 207 -35.73 20.32 -3.35
CA VAL A 207 -34.97 19.86 -4.51
C VAL A 207 -35.80 18.88 -5.33
N ASN A 208 -36.11 19.28 -6.56
CA ASN A 208 -36.84 18.46 -7.52
C ASN A 208 -35.89 17.97 -8.61
N LEU A 209 -35.30 16.79 -8.41
CA LEU A 209 -34.59 16.07 -9.47
C LEU A 209 -35.62 15.39 -10.40
N PRO A 210 -35.31 15.20 -11.71
CA PRO A 210 -36.17 14.45 -12.62
C PRO A 210 -36.56 13.08 -12.04
N THR A 211 -37.79 12.64 -12.22
CA THR A 211 -38.21 11.30 -11.74
C THR A 211 -37.41 10.22 -12.47
N LEU A 212 -36.93 9.22 -11.73
CA LEU A 212 -36.33 8.03 -12.33
C LEU A 212 -37.47 7.15 -12.89
N GLU A 213 -37.54 6.98 -14.21
CA GLU A 213 -38.60 6.18 -14.87
C GLU A 213 -38.56 4.69 -14.45
N VAL A 214 -37.36 4.21 -14.11
CA VAL A 214 -37.07 2.84 -13.69
C VAL A 214 -36.07 2.88 -12.53
N GLN A 215 -35.93 1.76 -11.84
CA GLN A 215 -34.92 1.56 -10.80
C GLN A 215 -34.06 0.33 -11.13
N TYR A 216 -32.99 0.12 -10.38
CA TYR A 216 -32.05 -0.99 -10.63
C TYR A 216 -32.74 -2.36 -10.63
N ALA A 217 -33.74 -2.58 -9.77
CA ALA A 217 -34.50 -3.81 -9.73
C ALA A 217 -35.25 -4.11 -11.04
N ASP A 218 -35.76 -3.07 -11.71
CA ASP A 218 -36.42 -3.20 -13.01
C ASP A 218 -35.40 -3.59 -14.10
N TYR A 219 -34.19 -3.01 -14.05
CA TYR A 219 -33.07 -3.41 -14.91
C TYR A 219 -32.68 -4.88 -14.67
N ALA A 220 -32.55 -5.31 -13.42
CA ALA A 220 -32.16 -6.66 -13.07
C ALA A 220 -33.16 -7.70 -13.63
N LEU A 221 -34.46 -7.43 -13.51
CA LEU A 221 -35.50 -8.28 -14.08
C LEU A 221 -35.46 -8.26 -15.62
N TRP A 222 -35.43 -7.07 -16.22
CA TRP A 222 -35.32 -6.94 -17.68
C TRP A 222 -34.10 -7.68 -18.23
N GLN A 223 -32.94 -7.58 -17.57
CA GLN A 223 -31.72 -8.26 -18.00
C GLN A 223 -31.91 -9.79 -18.00
N ARG A 224 -32.58 -10.34 -16.98
CA ARG A 224 -32.88 -11.79 -16.91
C ARG A 224 -33.80 -12.24 -18.05
N GLU A 225 -34.82 -11.45 -18.36
CA GLU A 225 -35.78 -11.73 -19.44
C GLU A 225 -35.10 -11.61 -20.82
N TRP A 226 -34.37 -10.52 -21.05
CA TRP A 226 -33.77 -10.20 -22.34
C TRP A 226 -32.54 -11.05 -22.68
N MET A 227 -31.68 -11.36 -21.70
CA MET A 227 -30.50 -12.23 -21.89
C MET A 227 -30.87 -13.72 -21.84
N SER A 228 -31.89 -14.08 -22.61
CA SER A 228 -32.38 -15.45 -22.79
C SER A 228 -32.48 -15.82 -24.28
N GLY A 229 -32.66 -17.11 -24.57
CA GLY A 229 -32.92 -17.60 -25.93
C GLY A 229 -31.89 -17.18 -26.97
N THR A 230 -32.37 -16.56 -28.06
CA THR A 230 -31.57 -16.27 -29.26
C THR A 230 -30.49 -15.21 -29.03
N VAL A 231 -30.76 -14.20 -28.21
CA VAL A 231 -29.79 -13.12 -27.91
C VAL A 231 -28.57 -13.69 -27.19
N GLN A 232 -28.82 -14.47 -26.13
CA GLN A 232 -27.77 -15.14 -25.37
C GLN A 232 -26.98 -16.11 -26.26
N ALA A 233 -27.67 -16.96 -27.03
CA ALA A 233 -27.02 -17.93 -27.92
C ALA A 233 -26.10 -17.26 -28.95
N ARG A 234 -26.53 -16.15 -29.55
CA ARG A 234 -25.73 -15.39 -30.53
C ARG A 234 -24.46 -14.81 -29.90
N GLN A 235 -24.59 -14.11 -28.77
CA GLN A 235 -23.42 -13.49 -28.11
C GLN A 235 -22.48 -14.56 -27.56
N LEU A 236 -23.00 -15.64 -27.01
CA LEU A 236 -22.20 -16.77 -26.54
C LEU A 236 -21.43 -17.45 -27.68
N ALA A 237 -22.05 -17.65 -28.84
CA ALA A 237 -21.38 -18.22 -30.01
C ALA A 237 -20.19 -17.36 -30.47
N TYR A 238 -20.32 -16.03 -30.44
CA TYR A 238 -19.21 -15.12 -30.70
C TYR A 238 -18.07 -15.33 -29.70
N TRP A 239 -18.36 -15.30 -28.39
CA TRP A 239 -17.32 -15.43 -27.36
C TRP A 239 -16.65 -16.80 -27.35
N LYS A 240 -17.40 -17.89 -27.59
CA LYS A 240 -16.84 -19.24 -27.75
C LYS A 240 -15.85 -19.30 -28.89
N LYS A 241 -16.17 -18.69 -30.04
CA LYS A 241 -15.25 -18.60 -31.18
C LYS A 241 -14.03 -17.75 -30.85
N GLN A 242 -14.23 -16.60 -30.21
CA GLN A 242 -13.16 -15.65 -29.91
C GLN A 242 -12.14 -16.20 -28.89
N LEU A 243 -12.59 -17.00 -27.92
CA LEU A 243 -11.77 -17.55 -26.84
C LEU A 243 -11.44 -19.04 -27.04
N GLN A 244 -11.69 -19.56 -28.23
CA GLN A 244 -11.31 -20.93 -28.59
C GLN A 244 -9.79 -21.11 -28.48
N ASP A 245 -9.36 -22.18 -27.81
CA ASP A 245 -7.94 -22.50 -27.60
C ASP A 245 -7.13 -21.39 -26.92
N ALA A 246 -7.81 -20.49 -26.19
CA ALA A 246 -7.12 -19.45 -25.43
C ALA A 246 -6.26 -20.07 -24.31
N PRO A 247 -5.05 -19.54 -24.05
CA PRO A 247 -4.22 -20.01 -22.95
C PRO A 247 -4.92 -19.77 -21.61
N SER A 248 -4.78 -20.74 -20.68
CA SER A 248 -5.37 -20.65 -19.35
C SER A 248 -4.64 -19.67 -18.42
N LEU A 249 -3.34 -19.46 -18.64
CA LEU A 249 -2.47 -18.66 -17.79
C LEU A 249 -1.45 -17.83 -18.60
N LEU A 250 -1.36 -16.55 -18.26
CA LEU A 250 -0.27 -15.66 -18.66
C LEU A 250 0.95 -15.88 -17.74
N LYS A 251 2.06 -16.34 -18.32
CA LYS A 251 3.35 -16.63 -17.68
C LYS A 251 4.21 -15.37 -17.67
N LEU A 252 3.90 -14.48 -16.74
CA LEU A 252 4.74 -13.31 -16.45
C LEU A 252 6.04 -13.74 -15.74
N PRO A 253 7.13 -12.97 -15.88
CA PRO A 253 8.34 -13.20 -15.07
C PRO A 253 8.06 -12.76 -13.63
N LEU A 254 7.70 -13.74 -12.79
CA LEU A 254 7.36 -13.53 -11.38
C LEU A 254 8.64 -13.45 -10.53
N ASP A 255 8.61 -12.62 -9.48
CA ASP A 255 9.69 -12.56 -8.48
C ASP A 255 9.52 -13.65 -7.41
N HIS A 256 8.28 -14.12 -7.23
CA HIS A 256 7.91 -15.15 -6.27
C HIS A 256 7.08 -16.26 -6.93
N PRO A 257 7.17 -17.51 -6.46
CA PRO A 257 6.33 -18.59 -6.99
C PRO A 257 4.86 -18.34 -6.66
N ARG A 258 3.98 -18.61 -7.64
CA ARG A 258 2.54 -18.53 -7.42
C ARG A 258 2.11 -19.55 -6.36
N ARG A 259 1.31 -19.09 -5.39
CA ARG A 259 0.72 -19.92 -4.33
C ARG A 259 -0.45 -20.75 -4.85
N GLU A 260 -0.77 -21.84 -4.16
CA GLU A 260 -1.93 -22.69 -4.49
C GLU A 260 -3.27 -21.95 -4.30
N VAL A 261 -3.36 -21.08 -3.30
CA VAL A 261 -4.55 -20.26 -3.01
C VAL A 261 -4.18 -18.78 -3.02
N GLU A 262 -4.94 -17.99 -3.77
CA GLU A 262 -4.79 -16.54 -3.87
C GLU A 262 -5.20 -15.85 -2.55
N GLN A 263 -4.38 -14.90 -2.07
CA GLN A 263 -4.65 -14.15 -0.83
C GLN A 263 -5.05 -12.68 -1.08
N PHE A 264 -5.24 -12.31 -2.35
CA PHE A 264 -5.66 -10.98 -2.81
C PHE A 264 -4.86 -9.79 -2.26
N ARG A 265 -3.62 -10.01 -1.81
CA ARG A 265 -2.75 -8.95 -1.29
C ARG A 265 -2.19 -8.14 -2.45
N GLY A 266 -2.27 -6.82 -2.35
CA GLY A 266 -1.86 -5.95 -3.43
C GLY A 266 -1.13 -4.70 -2.98
N ALA A 267 -0.46 -4.06 -3.92
CA ALA A 267 0.12 -2.73 -3.77
C ALA A 267 0.02 -1.99 -5.10
N THR A 268 0.23 -0.68 -5.08
CA THR A 268 0.07 0.19 -6.26
C THR A 268 1.32 1.03 -6.52
N VAL A 269 1.71 1.18 -7.80
CA VAL A 269 2.76 2.12 -8.22
C VAL A 269 2.18 3.13 -9.21
N TYR A 270 2.22 4.40 -8.84
CA TYR A 270 1.72 5.52 -9.64
C TYR A 270 2.78 6.08 -10.58
N PHE A 271 2.34 6.57 -11.74
CA PHE A 271 3.18 7.23 -12.73
C PHE A 271 2.39 8.27 -13.53
N LYS A 272 3.12 9.17 -14.20
CA LYS A 272 2.57 10.25 -15.00
C LYS A 272 3.33 10.37 -16.31
N LEU A 273 2.61 10.32 -17.42
CA LEU A 273 3.22 10.54 -18.73
C LEU A 273 3.53 12.02 -18.95
N PRO A 274 4.64 12.38 -19.62
CA PRO A 274 4.88 13.75 -20.03
C PRO A 274 3.74 14.31 -20.89
N ALA A 275 3.40 15.58 -20.72
CA ALA A 275 2.34 16.23 -21.49
C ALA A 275 2.54 16.15 -23.03
N PRO A 276 3.77 16.30 -23.57
CA PRO A 276 4.01 16.14 -25.01
C PRO A 276 3.67 14.73 -25.51
N LEU A 277 4.02 13.70 -24.74
CA LEU A 277 3.70 12.31 -25.08
C LEU A 277 2.18 12.06 -25.05
N THR A 278 1.48 12.58 -24.04
CA THR A 278 0.01 12.50 -23.96
C THR A 278 -0.65 13.10 -25.19
N GLN A 279 -0.21 14.29 -25.59
CA GLN A 279 -0.75 14.97 -26.76
C GLN A 279 -0.48 14.17 -28.05
N ARG A 280 0.74 13.63 -28.20
CA ARG A 280 1.10 12.81 -29.37
C ARG A 280 0.27 11.52 -29.45
N LEU A 281 0.03 10.84 -28.32
CA LEU A 281 -0.85 9.66 -28.26
C LEU A 281 -2.28 9.99 -28.73
N LYS A 282 -2.80 11.16 -28.34
CA LYS A 282 -4.13 11.63 -28.77
C LYS A 282 -4.17 11.95 -30.27
N GLU A 283 -3.11 12.54 -30.81
CA GLU A 283 -2.99 12.82 -32.24
C GLU A 283 -2.93 11.54 -33.07
N VAL A 284 -2.04 10.61 -32.72
CA VAL A 284 -1.92 9.31 -33.41
C VAL A 284 -3.23 8.53 -33.34
N SER A 285 -3.93 8.56 -32.19
CA SER A 285 -5.25 7.94 -32.07
C SER A 285 -6.24 8.48 -33.11
N ARG A 286 -6.25 9.81 -33.32
CA ARG A 286 -7.11 10.47 -34.32
C ARG A 286 -6.68 10.14 -35.76
N GLU A 287 -5.38 10.20 -36.05
CA GLU A 287 -4.80 9.88 -37.36
C GLU A 287 -5.17 8.45 -37.79
N GLN A 288 -5.08 7.48 -36.88
CA GLN A 288 -5.38 6.06 -37.13
C GLN A 288 -6.88 5.71 -36.98
N ASN A 289 -7.74 6.70 -36.72
CA ASN A 289 -9.18 6.50 -36.48
C ASN A 289 -9.49 5.45 -35.39
N ILE A 290 -8.72 5.46 -34.31
CA ILE A 290 -8.91 4.61 -33.13
C ILE A 290 -9.19 5.48 -31.89
N THR A 291 -9.68 4.83 -30.83
CA THR A 291 -9.79 5.51 -29.53
C THR A 291 -8.44 5.48 -28.81
N LEU A 292 -8.21 6.44 -27.92
CA LEU A 292 -7.03 6.44 -27.05
C LEU A 292 -6.97 5.16 -26.19
N TYR A 293 -8.14 4.67 -25.76
CA TYR A 293 -8.27 3.36 -25.10
C TYR A 293 -7.67 2.22 -25.94
N MET A 294 -8.04 2.11 -27.22
CA MET A 294 -7.52 1.05 -28.10
C MET A 294 -6.00 1.14 -28.26
N LEU A 295 -5.45 2.35 -28.36
CA LEU A 295 -4.02 2.57 -28.46
C LEU A 295 -3.29 2.11 -27.19
N LEU A 296 -3.75 2.56 -26.02
CA LEU A 296 -3.14 2.22 -24.73
C LEU A 296 -3.28 0.73 -24.42
N LEU A 297 -4.42 0.11 -24.75
CA LEU A 297 -4.61 -1.34 -24.66
C LEU A 297 -3.61 -2.09 -25.53
N ALA A 298 -3.42 -1.66 -26.79
CA ALA A 298 -2.45 -2.27 -27.69
C ALA A 298 -1.02 -2.16 -27.14
N ALA A 299 -0.64 -0.99 -26.62
CA ALA A 299 0.66 -0.79 -25.99
C ALA A 299 0.85 -1.71 -24.76
N TYR A 300 -0.17 -1.86 -23.93
CA TYR A 300 -0.12 -2.75 -22.77
C TYR A 300 0.00 -4.22 -23.19
N GLN A 301 -0.76 -4.64 -24.21
CA GLN A 301 -0.65 -5.99 -24.77
C GLN A 301 0.72 -6.26 -25.38
N ILE A 302 1.34 -5.27 -26.04
CA ILE A 302 2.73 -5.39 -26.53
C ILE A 302 3.69 -5.60 -25.37
N LEU A 303 3.57 -4.80 -24.30
CA LEU A 303 4.41 -4.96 -23.11
C LEU A 303 4.29 -6.39 -22.56
N LEU A 304 3.05 -6.87 -22.35
CA LEU A 304 2.77 -8.22 -21.85
C LEU A 304 3.34 -9.31 -22.76
N TYR A 305 3.16 -9.19 -24.07
CA TYR A 305 3.77 -10.09 -25.06
C TYR A 305 5.29 -10.13 -24.91
N ARG A 306 5.92 -8.97 -24.82
CA ARG A 306 7.38 -8.86 -24.81
C ARG A 306 8.02 -9.32 -23.51
N ILE A 307 7.35 -9.15 -22.36
CA ILE A 307 7.87 -9.62 -21.06
C ILE A 307 7.57 -11.09 -20.79
N SER A 308 6.44 -11.62 -21.28
CA SER A 308 6.07 -13.04 -21.09
C SER A 308 6.63 -13.96 -22.19
N GLY A 309 6.94 -13.41 -23.37
CA GLY A 309 7.25 -14.19 -24.57
C GLY A 309 6.04 -14.92 -25.18
N GLN A 310 4.84 -14.79 -24.60
CA GLN A 310 3.64 -15.45 -25.09
C GLN A 310 2.95 -14.65 -26.18
N ARG A 311 2.64 -15.30 -27.30
CA ARG A 311 2.03 -14.65 -28.46
C ARG A 311 0.53 -14.46 -28.36
N ASP A 312 -0.16 -15.15 -27.47
CA ASP A 312 -1.62 -15.03 -27.31
C ASP A 312 -1.91 -14.42 -25.95
N ILE A 313 -2.35 -13.16 -25.96
CA ILE A 313 -2.48 -12.32 -24.77
C ILE A 313 -3.95 -12.01 -24.54
N LEU A 314 -4.44 -12.35 -23.36
CA LEU A 314 -5.79 -12.06 -22.90
C LEU A 314 -5.73 -10.99 -21.81
N VAL A 315 -6.41 -9.87 -22.05
CA VAL A 315 -6.51 -8.77 -21.08
C VAL A 315 -7.98 -8.55 -20.74
N GLY A 316 -8.31 -8.60 -19.45
CA GLY A 316 -9.63 -8.22 -18.98
C GLY A 316 -9.85 -6.71 -19.11
N THR A 317 -11.08 -6.30 -19.40
CA THR A 317 -11.43 -4.88 -19.36
C THR A 317 -12.87 -4.69 -18.89
N PRO A 318 -13.13 -3.81 -17.91
CA PRO A 318 -14.48 -3.50 -17.49
C PRO A 318 -15.17 -2.59 -18.52
N VAL A 319 -16.44 -2.85 -18.78
CA VAL A 319 -17.34 -1.96 -19.52
C VAL A 319 -18.45 -1.48 -18.60
N ALA A 320 -18.91 -0.24 -18.80
CA ALA A 320 -19.90 0.38 -17.92
C ALA A 320 -21.27 -0.33 -17.90
N GLY A 321 -21.59 -1.12 -18.93
CA GLY A 321 -22.86 -1.87 -19.03
C GLY A 321 -24.11 -0.98 -19.16
N ARG A 322 -23.94 0.30 -19.49
CA ARG A 322 -24.99 1.31 -19.64
C ARG A 322 -25.21 1.64 -21.12
N ASN A 323 -25.79 0.72 -21.86
CA ASN A 323 -26.09 0.86 -23.30
C ASN A 323 -27.56 1.28 -23.57
N LYS A 324 -28.28 1.65 -22.52
CA LYS A 324 -29.68 2.04 -22.49
C LYS A 324 -29.81 3.40 -21.81
N ALA A 325 -30.57 4.32 -22.40
CA ALA A 325 -30.77 5.66 -21.83
C ALA A 325 -31.38 5.58 -20.42
N GLU A 326 -32.26 4.60 -20.20
CA GLU A 326 -32.94 4.33 -18.93
C GLU A 326 -31.96 3.97 -17.79
N THR A 327 -30.73 3.59 -18.12
CA THR A 327 -29.69 3.21 -17.14
C THR A 327 -28.70 4.32 -16.84
N GLU A 328 -28.68 5.43 -17.58
CA GLU A 328 -27.61 6.44 -17.47
C GLU A 328 -27.62 7.18 -16.13
N ASP A 329 -28.80 7.40 -15.55
CA ASP A 329 -29.02 8.13 -14.29
C ASP A 329 -29.24 7.21 -13.06
N LEU A 330 -29.13 5.89 -13.24
CA LEU A 330 -29.35 4.94 -12.14
C LEU A 330 -28.09 4.68 -11.32
N ILE A 331 -28.22 4.64 -10.00
CA ILE A 331 -27.21 4.02 -9.14
C ILE A 331 -27.42 2.51 -9.17
N GLY A 332 -26.31 1.75 -9.23
CA GLY A 332 -26.31 0.30 -9.18
C GLY A 332 -25.07 -0.33 -9.82
N PHE A 333 -24.97 -1.65 -9.79
CA PHE A 333 -23.83 -2.37 -10.35
C PHE A 333 -24.10 -2.80 -11.80
N PHE A 334 -23.67 -2.00 -12.78
CA PHE A 334 -23.88 -2.31 -14.21
C PHE A 334 -22.63 -2.87 -14.90
N VAL A 335 -21.47 -2.79 -14.24
CA VAL A 335 -20.20 -3.20 -14.83
C VAL A 335 -20.25 -4.67 -15.26
N ASN A 336 -19.81 -4.89 -16.50
CA ASN A 336 -19.49 -6.22 -17.02
C ASN A 336 -18.01 -6.27 -17.40
N THR A 337 -17.45 -7.47 -17.51
CA THR A 337 -16.03 -7.65 -17.88
C THR A 337 -15.92 -8.36 -19.23
N LEU A 338 -15.17 -7.75 -20.14
CA LEU A 338 -14.87 -8.32 -21.46
C LEU A 338 -13.43 -8.84 -21.48
N VAL A 339 -13.15 -9.81 -22.35
CA VAL A 339 -11.81 -10.38 -22.54
C VAL A 339 -11.27 -9.93 -23.90
N MET A 340 -10.26 -9.07 -23.88
CA MET A 340 -9.58 -8.55 -25.08
C MET A 340 -8.41 -9.47 -25.42
N ARG A 341 -8.64 -10.37 -26.40
CA ARG A 341 -7.62 -11.31 -26.91
C ARG A 341 -6.88 -10.72 -28.10
N THR A 342 -5.55 -10.76 -28.04
CA THR A 342 -4.66 -10.31 -29.11
C THR A 342 -3.62 -11.37 -29.39
N ASN A 343 -3.43 -11.68 -30.68
CA ASN A 343 -2.50 -12.71 -31.14
C ASN A 343 -1.37 -12.06 -31.94
N PHE A 344 -0.13 -12.23 -31.45
CA PHE A 344 1.15 -11.73 -31.97
C PHE A 344 1.91 -12.80 -32.79
N SER A 345 1.22 -13.79 -33.36
CA SER A 345 1.84 -14.78 -34.25
C SER A 345 2.23 -14.20 -35.61
N GLY A 346 1.72 -13.02 -35.97
CA GLY A 346 2.14 -12.27 -37.14
C GLY A 346 3.49 -11.56 -36.95
N ARG A 347 4.07 -11.09 -38.05
CA ARG A 347 5.24 -10.19 -38.06
C ARG A 347 4.78 -8.73 -38.01
N GLU A 348 3.77 -8.44 -37.19
CA GLU A 348 2.99 -7.21 -37.29
C GLU A 348 3.81 -5.95 -36.95
N THR A 349 3.56 -4.90 -37.73
CA THR A 349 3.85 -3.52 -37.38
C THR A 349 2.85 -3.02 -36.32
N PHE A 350 3.19 -1.93 -35.63
CA PHE A 350 2.26 -1.34 -34.67
C PHE A 350 0.91 -0.95 -35.30
N LYS A 351 0.90 -0.40 -36.52
CA LYS A 351 -0.33 -0.04 -37.23
C LYS A 351 -1.24 -1.25 -37.49
N GLU A 352 -0.69 -2.39 -37.90
CA GLU A 352 -1.46 -3.60 -38.14
C GLU A 352 -2.10 -4.11 -36.84
N LEU A 353 -1.35 -4.08 -35.74
CA LEU A 353 -1.87 -4.42 -34.42
C LEU A 353 -3.01 -3.49 -34.00
N LEU A 354 -2.88 -2.18 -34.22
CA LEU A 354 -3.95 -1.22 -33.89
C LEU A 354 -5.24 -1.55 -34.64
N LEU A 355 -5.16 -2.01 -35.89
CA LEU A 355 -6.34 -2.45 -36.66
C LEU A 355 -6.96 -3.73 -36.07
N GLN A 356 -6.14 -4.69 -35.64
CA GLN A 356 -6.60 -5.91 -34.97
C GLN A 356 -7.28 -5.60 -33.63
N VAL A 357 -6.66 -4.76 -32.80
CA VAL A 357 -7.21 -4.33 -31.50
C VAL A 357 -8.50 -3.55 -31.70
N ARG A 358 -8.57 -2.66 -32.69
CA ARG A 358 -9.80 -1.94 -33.05
C ARG A 358 -10.92 -2.92 -33.43
N LYS A 359 -10.63 -3.88 -34.31
CA LYS A 359 -11.61 -4.90 -34.74
C LYS A 359 -12.12 -5.69 -33.52
N THR A 360 -11.20 -6.22 -32.72
CA THR A 360 -11.50 -7.00 -31.52
C THR A 360 -12.35 -6.21 -30.54
N ALA A 361 -11.98 -4.97 -30.23
CA ALA A 361 -12.74 -4.12 -29.31
C ALA A 361 -14.15 -3.82 -29.83
N LEU A 362 -14.32 -3.50 -31.12
CA LEU A 362 -15.64 -3.23 -31.70
C LEU A 362 -16.55 -4.47 -31.71
N GLU A 363 -16.00 -5.64 -32.03
CA GLU A 363 -16.75 -6.90 -32.00
C GLU A 363 -17.10 -7.31 -30.56
N ALA A 364 -16.18 -7.13 -29.60
CA ALA A 364 -16.41 -7.33 -28.18
C ALA A 364 -17.54 -6.41 -27.66
N TYR A 365 -17.53 -5.12 -28.03
CA TYR A 365 -18.58 -4.17 -27.66
C TYR A 365 -19.94 -4.52 -28.27
N ALA A 366 -19.98 -5.11 -29.47
CA ALA A 366 -21.22 -5.57 -30.08
C ALA A 366 -21.83 -6.80 -29.38
N ASN A 367 -21.06 -7.47 -28.52
CA ASN A 367 -21.44 -8.65 -27.74
C ASN A 367 -21.16 -8.47 -26.24
N GLN A 368 -21.21 -7.23 -25.76
CA GLN A 368 -20.82 -6.90 -24.38
C GLN A 368 -21.89 -7.24 -23.34
N ASP A 369 -23.10 -7.62 -23.76
CA ASP A 369 -24.22 -7.86 -22.86
C ASP A 369 -24.17 -9.25 -22.22
N LEU A 370 -23.42 -10.19 -22.82
CA LEU A 370 -23.21 -11.50 -22.23
C LEU A 370 -22.47 -11.35 -20.89
N PRO A 371 -23.08 -11.75 -19.75
CA PRO A 371 -22.40 -11.68 -18.46
C PRO A 371 -21.15 -12.54 -18.46
N PHE A 372 -20.07 -12.01 -17.88
CA PHE A 372 -18.78 -12.71 -17.78
C PHE A 372 -18.92 -14.11 -17.17
N GLU A 373 -19.82 -14.29 -16.22
CA GLU A 373 -20.04 -15.54 -15.50
C GLU A 373 -20.70 -16.58 -16.38
N LYS A 374 -21.64 -16.15 -17.24
CA LYS A 374 -22.25 -17.03 -18.23
C LYS A 374 -21.23 -17.48 -19.27
N LEU A 375 -20.26 -16.63 -19.58
CA LEU A 375 -19.13 -16.99 -20.43
C LEU A 375 -18.22 -18.03 -19.76
N VAL A 376 -17.83 -17.82 -18.50
CA VAL A 376 -17.02 -18.78 -17.73
C VAL A 376 -17.75 -20.13 -17.56
N GLU A 377 -19.04 -20.10 -17.22
CA GLU A 377 -19.90 -21.29 -17.09
C GLU A 377 -19.93 -22.10 -18.39
N ALA A 378 -20.03 -21.43 -19.54
CA ALA A 378 -20.15 -22.07 -20.84
C ALA A 378 -18.81 -22.51 -21.47
N LEU A 379 -17.69 -21.89 -21.08
CA LEU A 379 -16.34 -22.27 -21.52
C LEU A 379 -15.72 -23.33 -20.63
N GLN A 380 -16.13 -23.42 -19.37
CA GLN A 380 -15.57 -24.33 -18.37
C GLN A 380 -14.02 -24.34 -18.38
N PRO A 381 -13.35 -23.17 -18.28
CA PRO A 381 -11.90 -23.14 -18.22
C PRO A 381 -11.40 -23.89 -16.99
N GLU A 382 -10.13 -24.31 -17.03
CA GLU A 382 -9.46 -24.95 -15.89
C GLU A 382 -9.66 -24.12 -14.63
N ARG A 383 -10.26 -24.74 -13.59
CA ARG A 383 -10.52 -24.07 -12.32
C ARG A 383 -9.24 -24.10 -11.50
N SER A 384 -8.84 -22.92 -11.03
CA SER A 384 -7.68 -22.75 -10.15
C SER A 384 -8.08 -21.86 -8.98
N LEU A 385 -7.59 -22.20 -7.79
CA LEU A 385 -7.66 -21.33 -6.61
C LEU A 385 -6.52 -20.31 -6.59
N SER A 386 -5.56 -20.45 -7.51
CA SER A 386 -4.34 -19.64 -7.58
C SER A 386 -4.43 -18.44 -8.52
N TYR A 387 -5.43 -18.42 -9.41
CA TYR A 387 -5.64 -17.35 -10.38
C TYR A 387 -7.05 -17.34 -10.96
N SER A 388 -7.49 -16.15 -11.37
CA SER A 388 -8.77 -15.94 -12.03
C SER A 388 -8.86 -16.62 -13.41
N PRO A 389 -10.02 -17.18 -13.79
CA PRO A 389 -10.21 -17.80 -15.10
C PRO A 389 -10.13 -16.79 -16.24
N LEU A 390 -9.69 -17.27 -17.41
CA LEU A 390 -9.56 -16.55 -18.70
C LEU A 390 -8.49 -15.45 -18.76
N PHE A 391 -8.28 -14.66 -17.70
CA PHE A 391 -7.23 -13.63 -17.70
C PHE A 391 -6.76 -13.29 -16.29
N GLN A 392 -5.47 -12.97 -16.18
CA GLN A 392 -4.83 -12.60 -14.91
C GLN A 392 -4.44 -11.12 -14.86
N VAL A 393 -4.53 -10.43 -16.00
CA VAL A 393 -4.19 -9.01 -16.13
C VAL A 393 -5.38 -8.21 -16.63
N MET A 394 -5.51 -6.97 -16.15
CA MET A 394 -6.62 -6.09 -16.48
C MET A 394 -6.14 -4.73 -16.95
N PHE A 395 -6.83 -4.17 -17.95
CA PHE A 395 -6.63 -2.80 -18.41
C PHE A 395 -7.90 -1.99 -18.26
N THR A 396 -7.79 -0.87 -17.55
CA THR A 396 -8.90 0.06 -17.38
C THR A 396 -8.49 1.47 -17.76
N PHE A 397 -9.31 2.12 -18.58
CA PHE A 397 -9.15 3.52 -18.95
C PHE A 397 -10.37 4.32 -18.52
N PHE A 398 -10.17 5.24 -17.57
CA PHE A 398 -11.22 6.12 -17.12
C PHE A 398 -11.18 7.41 -17.93
N ASN A 399 -12.25 7.63 -18.70
CA ASN A 399 -12.60 8.95 -19.25
C ASN A 399 -13.58 9.68 -18.32
N GLU A 400 -13.64 9.26 -17.05
CA GLU A 400 -14.87 9.28 -16.27
C GLU A 400 -15.33 10.70 -15.92
N PRO A 401 -16.63 10.98 -16.00
CA PRO A 401 -17.19 12.25 -15.55
C PRO A 401 -16.98 12.52 -14.06
N THR A 402 -16.71 11.54 -13.18
CA THR A 402 -16.77 11.72 -11.73
C THR A 402 -15.87 12.84 -11.20
N ARG A 403 -14.56 12.82 -11.50
CA ARG A 403 -13.63 13.90 -11.09
C ARG A 403 -13.95 15.25 -11.75
N ARG A 404 -14.45 15.22 -12.99
CA ARG A 404 -14.85 16.43 -13.72
C ARG A 404 -16.15 17.03 -13.19
N LYS A 405 -17.18 16.21 -12.98
CA LYS A 405 -18.46 16.54 -12.36
C LYS A 405 -18.25 17.07 -10.95
N LEU A 406 -17.33 16.48 -10.18
CA LEU A 406 -16.91 17.03 -8.88
C LEU A 406 -16.38 18.46 -8.99
N ARG A 407 -15.52 18.77 -9.97
CA ARG A 407 -15.10 20.17 -10.23
C ARG A 407 -16.28 21.06 -10.65
N ASP A 408 -17.20 20.54 -11.45
CA ASP A 408 -18.39 21.26 -11.92
C ASP A 408 -19.43 21.49 -10.79
N THR A 409 -19.29 20.79 -9.65
CA THR A 409 -20.16 20.97 -8.47
C THR A 409 -19.84 22.23 -7.65
N GLY A 410 -18.83 23.03 -8.03
CA GLY A 410 -18.47 24.28 -7.34
C GLY A 410 -18.01 24.09 -5.89
N PHE A 411 -17.76 22.84 -5.48
CA PHE A 411 -17.12 22.48 -4.22
C PHE A 411 -15.63 22.25 -4.46
N GLU A 412 -14.79 22.67 -3.52
CA GLU A 412 -13.35 22.41 -3.57
C GLU A 412 -13.03 21.00 -3.06
N TRP A 413 -13.27 20.00 -3.92
CA TRP A 413 -12.92 18.61 -3.65
C TRP A 413 -11.47 18.33 -4.07
N SER A 414 -10.68 17.76 -3.16
CA SER A 414 -9.43 17.07 -3.53
C SER A 414 -9.50 15.60 -3.13
N ALA A 415 -9.27 14.71 -4.08
CA ALA A 415 -9.29 13.28 -3.83
C ALA A 415 -8.13 12.89 -2.91
N LEU A 416 -8.41 12.08 -1.90
CA LEU A 416 -7.41 11.39 -1.11
C LEU A 416 -7.24 9.99 -1.67
N GLU A 417 -6.00 9.64 -2.03
CA GLU A 417 -5.69 8.29 -2.48
C GLU A 417 -5.71 7.34 -1.28
N ILE A 418 -6.50 6.27 -1.40
CA ILE A 418 -6.55 5.19 -0.41
C ILE A 418 -5.90 3.96 -1.06
N ASP A 419 -4.70 3.61 -0.60
CA ASP A 419 -4.14 2.30 -0.89
C ASP A 419 -4.84 1.26 -0.02
N ARG A 420 -5.59 0.36 -0.65
CA ARG A 420 -6.37 -0.67 0.04
C ARG A 420 -5.51 -1.85 0.47
N GLY A 421 -4.29 -1.96 -0.06
CA GLY A 421 -3.42 -3.13 0.16
C GLY A 421 -3.97 -4.42 -0.48
N LEU A 422 -4.88 -4.31 -1.44
CA LEU A 422 -5.58 -5.44 -2.07
C LEU A 422 -5.38 -5.40 -3.59
N SER A 423 -5.25 -6.57 -4.21
CA SER A 423 -5.26 -6.77 -5.66
C SER A 423 -6.00 -8.06 -5.99
N ASN A 424 -6.99 -8.00 -6.87
CA ASN A 424 -7.75 -9.17 -7.33
C ASN A 424 -7.28 -9.74 -8.69
N ARG A 425 -6.12 -9.26 -9.14
CA ARG A 425 -5.44 -9.65 -10.39
C ARG A 425 -3.94 -9.75 -10.13
N ASP A 426 -3.23 -10.41 -11.05
CA ASP A 426 -1.77 -10.38 -11.04
C ASP A 426 -1.27 -8.95 -11.27
N LEU A 427 -1.82 -8.28 -12.30
CA LEU A 427 -1.53 -6.89 -12.66
C LEU A 427 -2.81 -6.20 -13.17
N THR A 428 -3.09 -5.00 -12.66
CA THR A 428 -4.13 -4.11 -13.20
C THR A 428 -3.50 -2.78 -13.57
N LEU A 429 -3.42 -2.50 -14.87
CA LEU A 429 -3.04 -1.18 -15.37
C LEU A 429 -4.29 -0.29 -15.45
N ARG A 430 -4.30 0.77 -14.65
CA ARG A 430 -5.33 1.80 -14.69
C ARG A 430 -4.74 3.10 -15.22
N MET A 431 -5.42 3.71 -16.17
CA MET A 431 -5.04 5.01 -16.74
C MET A 431 -6.24 5.95 -16.82
N GLU A 432 -5.98 7.24 -16.69
CA GLU A 432 -6.97 8.30 -16.86
C GLU A 432 -6.33 9.59 -17.38
N GLU A 433 -7.15 10.49 -17.91
CA GLU A 433 -6.71 11.83 -18.33
C GLU A 433 -7.06 12.86 -17.24
N LEU A 434 -6.04 13.47 -16.64
CA LEU A 434 -6.16 14.53 -15.63
C LEU A 434 -5.44 15.79 -16.12
N ASP A 435 -6.16 16.91 -16.21
CA ASP A 435 -5.62 18.21 -16.62
C ASP A 435 -4.81 18.14 -17.95
N ASN A 436 -5.37 17.42 -18.94
CA ASN A 436 -4.77 17.12 -20.26
C ASN A 436 -3.50 16.24 -20.25
N VAL A 437 -3.21 15.57 -19.13
CA VAL A 437 -2.08 14.64 -19.01
C VAL A 437 -2.59 13.26 -18.65
N LEU A 438 -2.01 12.22 -19.27
CA LEU A 438 -2.28 10.85 -18.87
C LEU A 438 -1.54 10.52 -17.58
N VAL A 439 -2.31 10.16 -16.56
CA VAL A 439 -1.81 9.60 -15.31
C VAL A 439 -2.25 8.15 -15.22
N GLY A 440 -1.46 7.33 -14.54
CA GLY A 440 -1.79 5.93 -14.38
C GLY A 440 -1.19 5.35 -13.12
N HIS A 441 -1.64 4.15 -12.80
CA HIS A 441 -1.01 3.31 -11.81
C HIS A 441 -1.12 1.85 -12.21
N LEU A 442 -0.18 1.08 -11.70
CA LEU A 442 -0.17 -0.36 -11.82
C LEU A 442 -0.40 -0.95 -10.42
N GLU A 443 -1.56 -1.54 -10.21
CA GLU A 443 -1.89 -2.37 -9.05
C GLU A 443 -1.38 -3.79 -9.34
N TYR A 444 -0.74 -4.42 -8.37
CA TYR A 444 -0.11 -5.73 -8.56
C TYR A 444 -0.27 -6.62 -7.33
N ASN A 445 -0.27 -7.94 -7.56
CA ASN A 445 -0.24 -8.92 -6.48
C ASN A 445 1.17 -9.02 -5.88
N VAL A 446 1.30 -8.66 -4.60
CA VAL A 446 2.59 -8.66 -3.88
C VAL A 446 3.11 -10.07 -3.57
N ASP A 447 2.26 -11.10 -3.69
CA ASP A 447 2.69 -12.50 -3.63
C ASP A 447 3.41 -12.96 -4.91
N LEU A 448 3.35 -12.15 -5.98
CA LEU A 448 3.91 -12.50 -7.30
C LEU A 448 5.04 -11.56 -7.74
N PHE A 449 4.95 -10.28 -7.40
CA PHE A 449 5.88 -9.25 -7.85
C PHE A 449 6.41 -8.40 -6.71
N GLU A 450 7.67 -8.02 -6.83
CA GLU A 450 8.30 -6.98 -6.04
C GLU A 450 8.03 -5.59 -6.65
N ASN A 451 8.06 -4.56 -5.80
CA ASN A 451 7.90 -3.17 -6.23
C ASN A 451 8.90 -2.75 -7.33
N SER A 452 10.13 -3.26 -7.25
CA SER A 452 11.23 -3.01 -8.20
C SER A 452 10.87 -3.49 -9.61
N THR A 453 10.30 -4.70 -9.73
CA THR A 453 9.84 -5.29 -10.99
C THR A 453 8.70 -4.49 -11.60
N ILE A 454 7.75 -4.01 -10.79
CA ILE A 454 6.64 -3.18 -11.28
C ILE A 454 7.11 -1.82 -11.78
N ARG A 455 8.05 -1.17 -11.06
CA ARG A 455 8.68 0.07 -11.54
C ARG A 455 9.40 -0.14 -12.87
N ARG A 456 10.07 -1.28 -13.04
CA ARG A 456 10.69 -1.66 -14.32
C ARG A 456 9.66 -1.82 -15.43
N PHE A 457 8.53 -2.50 -15.18
CA PHE A 457 7.46 -2.63 -16.17
C PHE A 457 6.86 -1.27 -16.57
N ILE A 458 6.69 -0.34 -15.62
CA ILE A 458 6.24 1.03 -15.90
C ILE A 458 7.25 1.76 -16.78
N ALA A 459 8.55 1.71 -16.44
CA ALA A 459 9.59 2.35 -17.26
C ALA A 459 9.66 1.76 -18.67
N GLN A 460 9.50 0.44 -18.80
CA GLN A 460 9.40 -0.23 -20.10
C GLN A 460 8.15 0.19 -20.89
N PHE A 461 7.01 0.35 -20.21
CA PHE A 461 5.77 0.84 -20.82
C PHE A 461 5.93 2.28 -21.35
N GLU A 462 6.53 3.17 -20.56
CA GLU A 462 6.78 4.56 -20.97
C GLU A 462 7.71 4.63 -22.19
N ARG A 463 8.83 3.90 -22.17
CA ARG A 463 9.75 3.81 -23.32
C ARG A 463 9.08 3.24 -24.56
N LEU A 464 8.26 2.20 -24.37
CA LEU A 464 7.49 1.61 -25.45
C LEU A 464 6.55 2.64 -26.07
N LEU A 465 5.80 3.40 -25.26
CA LEU A 465 4.91 4.44 -25.77
C LEU A 465 5.67 5.50 -26.57
N VAL A 466 6.84 5.95 -26.12
CA VAL A 466 7.68 6.90 -26.88
C VAL A 466 8.06 6.33 -28.23
N GLN A 467 8.63 5.13 -28.27
CA GLN A 467 9.07 4.50 -29.53
C GLN A 467 7.90 4.23 -30.50
N LEU A 468 6.74 3.82 -29.99
CA LEU A 468 5.55 3.62 -30.81
C LEU A 468 5.07 4.91 -31.48
N MET A 469 5.30 6.06 -30.85
CA MET A 469 4.93 7.38 -31.40
C MET A 469 5.96 7.92 -32.40
N GLU A 470 7.24 7.57 -32.23
CA GLU A 470 8.35 7.96 -33.12
C GLU A 470 8.44 7.05 -34.36
N HIS A 471 8.13 5.77 -34.21
CA HIS A 471 8.30 4.74 -35.25
C HIS A 471 7.03 3.88 -35.42
N PRO A 472 5.89 4.45 -35.84
CA PRO A 472 4.62 3.71 -35.92
C PRO A 472 4.62 2.58 -36.98
N ASP A 473 5.56 2.59 -37.90
CA ASP A 473 5.76 1.56 -38.94
C ASP A 473 6.79 0.48 -38.53
N ALA A 474 7.43 0.63 -37.36
CA ALA A 474 8.36 -0.38 -36.86
C ALA A 474 7.63 -1.68 -36.52
N ARG A 475 8.35 -2.80 -36.67
CA ARG A 475 7.84 -4.10 -36.25
C ARG A 475 7.93 -4.19 -34.74
N ILE A 476 6.91 -4.78 -34.12
CA ILE A 476 6.79 -4.85 -32.66
C ILE A 476 8.00 -5.59 -32.02
N ALA A 477 8.58 -6.55 -32.75
CA ALA A 477 9.75 -7.29 -32.32
C ALA A 477 11.04 -6.43 -32.28
N ASP A 478 11.10 -5.37 -33.08
CA ASP A 478 12.29 -4.53 -33.24
C ASP A 478 12.33 -3.37 -32.23
N LEU A 479 11.24 -3.15 -31.48
CA LEU A 479 11.16 -2.12 -30.44
C LEU A 479 11.99 -2.53 -29.22
N ASP A 480 12.73 -1.61 -28.63
CA ASP A 480 13.59 -1.89 -27.49
C ASP A 480 12.86 -1.66 -26.16
N LEU A 481 12.64 -2.71 -25.38
CA LEU A 481 12.08 -2.53 -24.04
C LEU A 481 13.13 -2.03 -23.03
N LEU A 482 14.40 -2.36 -23.26
CA LEU A 482 15.50 -2.09 -22.34
C LEU A 482 16.18 -0.78 -22.69
N SER A 483 16.59 -0.01 -21.68
CA SER A 483 17.50 1.10 -21.89
C SER A 483 18.89 0.59 -22.27
N GLU A 484 19.72 1.46 -22.86
CA GLU A 484 21.11 1.09 -23.18
C GLU A 484 21.89 0.69 -21.93
N GLU A 485 21.60 1.30 -20.78
CA GLU A 485 22.18 0.92 -19.49
C GLU A 485 21.75 -0.49 -19.05
N GLU A 486 20.47 -0.85 -19.24
CA GLU A 486 19.95 -2.20 -18.95
C GLU A 486 20.52 -3.25 -19.91
N LYS A 487 20.63 -2.94 -21.21
CA LYS A 487 21.28 -3.81 -22.20
C LYS A 487 22.75 -4.03 -21.85
N GLN A 488 23.46 -2.98 -21.45
CA GLN A 488 24.86 -3.08 -21.01
C GLN A 488 25.02 -3.90 -19.73
N ALA A 489 24.09 -3.77 -18.77
CA ALA A 489 24.08 -4.58 -17.56
C ALA A 489 23.87 -6.08 -17.85
N ILE A 490 22.90 -6.41 -18.73
CA ILE A 490 22.64 -7.80 -19.15
C ILE A 490 23.79 -8.36 -19.99
N ALA A 491 24.35 -7.57 -20.91
CA ALA A 491 25.49 -7.99 -21.73
C ALA A 491 26.74 -8.27 -20.87
N LYS A 492 26.98 -7.48 -19.82
CA LYS A 492 28.04 -7.75 -18.85
C LYS A 492 27.78 -9.06 -18.10
N ALA A 493 26.57 -9.29 -17.58
CA ALA A 493 26.21 -10.53 -16.89
C ALA A 493 26.32 -11.79 -17.76
N GLY A 494 25.93 -11.71 -19.04
CA GLY A 494 26.05 -12.81 -20.01
C GLY A 494 27.50 -13.15 -20.38
N GLN A 495 28.38 -12.16 -20.47
CA GLN A 495 29.81 -12.37 -20.68
C GLN A 495 30.51 -13.03 -19.47
N THR A 496 30.00 -12.80 -18.25
CA THR A 496 30.49 -13.47 -17.03
C THR A 496 30.13 -14.96 -17.01
N GLN A 497 28.95 -15.36 -17.53
CA GLN A 497 28.53 -16.76 -17.63
C GLN A 497 29.26 -17.56 -18.74
N GLU A 498 29.54 -16.96 -19.90
CA GLU A 498 30.34 -17.62 -20.95
C GLU A 498 31.83 -17.80 -20.57
N LYS A 499 32.40 -16.85 -19.81
CA LYS A 499 33.76 -17.00 -19.25
C LYS A 499 33.84 -18.09 -18.18
N SER A 500 32.85 -18.15 -17.27
CA SER A 500 32.75 -19.21 -16.25
C SER A 500 32.70 -20.65 -16.82
N SER A 501 32.11 -20.83 -18.01
CA SER A 501 32.02 -22.13 -18.69
C SER A 501 33.31 -22.52 -19.44
N ARG A 502 34.11 -21.55 -19.90
CA ARG A 502 35.42 -21.79 -20.55
C ARG A 502 36.57 -21.89 -19.55
N ASP A 503 36.48 -21.21 -18.40
CA ASP A 503 37.53 -21.18 -17.39
C ASP A 503 37.60 -22.44 -16.50
N LYS A 504 36.51 -23.22 -16.40
CA LYS A 504 36.52 -24.51 -15.67
C LYS A 504 37.39 -25.59 -16.31
N PHE A 505 37.86 -25.42 -17.55
CA PHE A 505 38.68 -26.43 -18.25
C PHE A 505 40.19 -26.11 -18.28
N LYS A 506 40.64 -24.96 -17.74
CA LYS A 506 42.04 -24.50 -17.95
C LYS A 506 42.85 -24.04 -16.73
N GLN A 507 42.38 -24.15 -15.49
CA GLN A 507 43.18 -23.76 -14.31
C GLN A 507 43.25 -24.82 -13.20
N PHE A 508 43.80 -25.99 -13.55
CA PHE A 508 44.86 -26.58 -12.71
C PHE A 508 46.16 -25.92 -13.19
N LEU A 509 46.92 -25.31 -12.28
CA LEU A 509 48.23 -24.62 -12.44
C LEU A 509 48.17 -23.09 -12.29
N GLY A 510 48.54 -22.64 -11.08
CA GLY A 510 49.74 -21.82 -10.92
C GLY A 510 49.63 -20.29 -11.02
N LYS A 511 49.49 -19.67 -9.84
CA LYS A 511 49.98 -18.33 -9.40
C LYS A 511 49.49 -17.04 -10.08
N ARG A 512 49.14 -16.08 -9.19
CA ARG A 512 48.92 -14.62 -9.34
C ARG A 512 50.06 -13.93 -10.13
N PRO A 513 49.82 -12.82 -10.87
CA PRO A 513 49.52 -11.46 -10.36
C PRO A 513 48.43 -10.75 -11.21
N GLY A 514 47.92 -9.54 -11.00
CA GLY A 514 48.22 -8.35 -10.21
C GLY A 514 47.11 -7.32 -10.52
N GLY A 515 46.87 -6.37 -9.62
CA GLY A 515 45.64 -5.59 -9.56
C GLY A 515 45.36 -4.62 -10.71
N LEU A 516 44.07 -4.38 -10.93
CA LEU A 516 43.54 -3.15 -11.51
C LEU A 516 42.99 -2.31 -10.36
N ASN A 517 43.64 -1.17 -10.15
CA ASN A 517 43.30 -0.18 -9.14
C ASN A 517 42.19 0.71 -9.71
N LEU A 518 40.93 0.36 -9.45
CA LEU A 518 39.80 1.28 -9.61
C LEU A 518 39.73 2.13 -8.35
N SER A 519 39.77 3.45 -8.49
CA SER A 519 39.64 4.37 -7.35
C SER A 519 38.36 4.07 -6.57
N GLN A 520 38.54 3.83 -5.27
CA GLN A 520 37.53 3.32 -4.33
C GLN A 520 36.18 4.09 -4.25
N PRO A 521 36.07 5.39 -4.59
CA PRO A 521 34.77 6.09 -4.59
C PRO A 521 33.79 5.62 -5.69
N GLU A 522 34.22 4.84 -6.69
CA GLU A 522 33.37 4.49 -7.84
C GLU A 522 32.56 3.18 -7.65
N LEU A 523 32.87 2.37 -6.63
CA LEU A 523 32.21 1.08 -6.40
C LEU A 523 30.89 1.21 -5.64
N VAL A 524 30.72 2.26 -4.85
CA VAL A 524 29.49 2.51 -4.09
C VAL A 524 28.99 3.94 -4.31
N LYS A 525 27.66 4.10 -4.32
CA LYS A 525 27.01 5.41 -4.27
C LYS A 525 26.78 5.74 -2.80
N ILE A 526 27.19 6.95 -2.43
CA ILE A 526 27.02 7.49 -1.08
C ILE A 526 26.03 8.64 -1.16
N GLY A 527 25.04 8.66 -0.28
CA GLY A 527 24.03 9.71 -0.26
C GLY A 527 23.13 9.63 0.95
N SER A 528 21.93 10.20 0.82
CA SER A 528 20.86 10.14 1.81
C SER A 528 19.65 9.42 1.21
N LEU A 529 18.73 8.99 2.08
CA LEU A 529 17.46 8.37 1.66
C LEU A 529 16.48 9.36 1.02
N SER A 530 16.57 10.64 1.38
CA SER A 530 15.82 11.74 0.77
C SER A 530 16.63 13.04 0.85
N LEU A 531 16.23 14.07 0.10
CA LEU A 531 16.89 15.38 0.09
C LEU A 531 16.92 16.05 1.47
N ASP A 532 15.96 15.72 2.34
CA ASP A 532 15.79 16.34 3.66
C ASP A 532 16.38 15.50 4.81
N MET A 533 16.84 14.28 4.53
CA MET A 533 17.43 13.39 5.55
C MET A 533 18.95 13.55 5.63
N THR A 534 19.44 13.87 6.82
CA THR A 534 20.88 14.03 7.08
C THR A 534 21.56 12.74 7.56
N PHE A 535 20.79 11.79 8.10
CA PHE A 535 21.21 10.44 8.51
C PHE A 535 20.07 9.44 8.17
N PRO A 536 20.26 8.11 8.23
CA PRO A 536 21.55 7.43 8.17
C PRO A 536 22.26 7.73 6.84
N LEU A 537 23.58 7.59 6.80
CA LEU A 537 24.32 7.62 5.54
C LEU A 537 23.90 6.42 4.69
N LEU A 538 23.38 6.67 3.50
CA LEU A 538 23.01 5.62 2.56
C LEU A 538 24.22 5.22 1.72
N ILE A 539 24.55 3.93 1.76
CA ILE A 539 25.56 3.31 0.90
C ILE A 539 24.85 2.27 0.03
N GLN A 540 25.03 2.37 -1.28
CA GLN A 540 24.47 1.44 -2.26
C GLN A 540 25.55 0.99 -3.23
N PRO A 541 25.48 -0.21 -3.79
CA PRO A 541 26.42 -0.62 -4.82
C PRO A 541 26.22 0.25 -6.08
N SER A 542 27.31 0.73 -6.66
CA SER A 542 27.30 1.41 -7.97
C SER A 542 27.19 0.42 -9.13
N VAL A 543 27.55 -0.85 -8.90
CA VAL A 543 27.52 -1.96 -9.86
C VAL A 543 27.05 -3.25 -9.18
N THR A 544 26.42 -4.15 -9.91
CA THR A 544 25.75 -5.35 -9.38
C THR A 544 26.68 -6.41 -8.76
N GLU A 545 27.99 -6.34 -9.00
CA GLU A 545 28.97 -7.36 -8.56
C GLU A 545 29.82 -6.93 -7.35
N VAL A 546 29.43 -5.90 -6.59
CA VAL A 546 30.21 -5.46 -5.42
C VAL A 546 30.00 -6.40 -4.23
N SER A 547 31.04 -7.16 -3.89
CA SER A 547 31.12 -7.86 -2.60
C SER A 547 31.18 -6.83 -1.46
N LEU A 548 30.12 -6.79 -0.64
CA LEU A 548 30.01 -5.87 0.49
C LEU A 548 31.13 -6.12 1.52
N VAL A 549 31.42 -7.38 1.82
CA VAL A 549 32.50 -7.82 2.71
C VAL A 549 33.86 -7.32 2.22
N THR A 550 34.20 -7.62 0.96
CA THR A 550 35.51 -7.23 0.38
C THR A 550 35.65 -5.72 0.23
N TRP A 551 34.54 -5.01 -0.02
CA TRP A 551 34.53 -3.56 -0.03
C TRP A 551 34.81 -3.02 1.38
N ALA A 552 34.13 -3.52 2.41
CA ALA A 552 34.29 -3.03 3.77
C ALA A 552 35.69 -3.29 4.35
N GLU A 553 36.30 -4.45 4.06
CA GLU A 553 37.70 -4.74 4.45
C GLU A 553 38.69 -3.65 4.03
N LYS A 554 38.42 -3.01 2.87
CA LYS A 554 39.28 -1.96 2.31
C LYS A 554 38.85 -0.54 2.71
N ASN A 555 37.71 -0.39 3.39
CA ASN A 555 37.07 0.89 3.67
C ASN A 555 36.71 1.05 5.17
N LEU A 556 37.36 0.31 6.08
CA LEU A 556 37.06 0.35 7.51
C LEU A 556 37.17 1.76 8.11
N GLU A 557 38.21 2.52 7.74
CA GLU A 557 38.39 3.91 8.19
C GLU A 557 37.27 4.83 7.68
N PHE A 558 36.86 4.65 6.42
CA PHE A 558 35.74 5.39 5.84
C PHE A 558 34.43 5.07 6.57
N ILE A 559 34.16 3.79 6.84
CA ILE A 559 32.97 3.34 7.56
C ILE A 559 32.96 3.95 8.96
N GLN A 560 34.08 3.89 9.70
CA GLN A 560 34.16 4.45 11.04
C GLN A 560 33.98 5.98 11.04
N THR A 561 34.67 6.69 10.15
CA THR A 561 34.57 8.16 10.04
C THR A 561 33.14 8.61 9.76
N ASN A 562 32.44 7.89 8.89
CA ASN A 562 31.05 8.20 8.57
C ASN A 562 30.08 7.76 9.66
N LEU A 563 30.35 6.67 10.38
CA LEU A 563 29.55 6.27 11.53
C LEU A 563 29.64 7.35 12.63
N ASP A 564 30.84 7.85 12.91
CA ASP A 564 31.08 8.92 13.87
C ASP A 564 30.35 10.22 13.48
N LYS A 565 30.32 10.52 12.18
CA LYS A 565 29.65 11.71 11.66
C LYS A 565 28.12 11.58 11.67
N TYR A 566 27.58 10.50 11.14
CA TYR A 566 26.16 10.34 10.85
C TYR A 566 25.39 9.56 11.92
N GLY A 567 26.08 8.90 12.85
CA GLY A 567 25.51 8.04 13.89
C GLY A 567 24.94 6.71 13.36
N ALA A 568 24.55 6.63 12.09
CA ALA A 568 24.17 5.38 11.44
C ALA A 568 24.55 5.35 9.96
N ILE A 569 24.77 4.13 9.47
CA ILE A 569 25.01 3.81 8.06
C ILE A 569 24.02 2.73 7.64
N LEU A 570 23.36 2.94 6.51
CA LEU A 570 22.45 2.00 5.88
C LEU A 570 23.06 1.49 4.57
N TRP A 571 23.34 0.19 4.50
CA TRP A 571 23.68 -0.51 3.27
C TRP A 571 22.41 -1.10 2.66
N ARG A 572 22.11 -0.69 1.43
CA ARG A 572 20.92 -1.10 0.70
C ARG A 572 21.25 -1.64 -0.69
N ASN A 573 20.51 -2.64 -1.12
CA ASN A 573 20.67 -3.33 -2.41
C ASN A 573 21.98 -4.11 -2.58
N PHE A 574 22.68 -4.44 -1.48
CA PHE A 574 23.78 -5.41 -1.52
C PHE A 574 23.22 -6.84 -1.50
N PRO A 575 23.84 -7.80 -2.21
CA PRO A 575 23.38 -9.18 -2.25
C PRO A 575 23.77 -9.92 -0.96
N VAL A 576 23.05 -9.68 0.14
CA VAL A 576 23.20 -10.41 1.41
C VAL A 576 21.95 -11.24 1.65
N ASN A 577 22.07 -12.54 1.45
CA ASN A 577 20.92 -13.45 1.27
C ASN A 577 20.58 -14.26 2.53
N ASP A 578 21.49 -14.32 3.50
CA ASP A 578 21.28 -15.10 4.72
C ASP A 578 21.93 -14.47 5.96
N PRO A 579 21.57 -14.94 7.17
CA PRO A 579 22.15 -14.43 8.41
C PRO A 579 23.68 -14.64 8.53
N ALA A 580 24.29 -15.56 7.76
CA ALA A 580 25.72 -15.89 7.86
C ALA A 580 26.57 -14.90 7.07
N GLU A 581 26.10 -14.49 5.89
CA GLU A 581 26.69 -13.39 5.14
C GLU A 581 26.56 -12.07 5.93
N PHE A 582 25.43 -11.84 6.60
CA PHE A 582 25.26 -10.70 7.51
C PHE A 582 26.26 -10.74 8.69
N GLU A 583 26.38 -11.88 9.37
CA GLU A 583 27.35 -12.03 10.47
C GLU A 583 28.78 -11.83 9.98
N GLY A 584 29.14 -12.39 8.82
CA GLY A 584 30.44 -12.23 8.19
C GLY A 584 30.76 -10.76 7.90
N PHE A 585 29.79 -10.01 7.36
CA PHE A 585 29.93 -8.57 7.14
C PHE A 585 30.09 -7.79 8.45
N ALA A 586 29.28 -8.07 9.47
CA ALA A 586 29.40 -7.41 10.77
C ALA A 586 30.79 -7.66 11.39
N ARG A 587 31.33 -8.88 11.25
CA ARG A 587 32.67 -9.26 11.74
C ARG A 587 33.83 -8.58 11.02
N VAL A 588 33.67 -8.20 9.76
CA VAL A 588 34.70 -7.42 9.04
C VAL A 588 34.91 -6.07 9.73
N ILE A 589 33.83 -5.44 10.17
CA ILE A 589 33.85 -4.11 10.79
C ILE A 589 34.09 -4.17 12.30
N ALA A 590 33.61 -5.23 12.95
CA ALA A 590 33.82 -5.51 14.37
C ALA A 590 34.09 -7.01 14.58
N PRO A 591 35.37 -7.45 14.59
CA PRO A 591 35.73 -8.87 14.62
C PRO A 591 35.12 -9.67 15.79
N GLU A 592 34.95 -9.00 16.93
CA GLU A 592 34.38 -9.57 18.16
C GLU A 592 32.92 -9.12 18.34
N LEU A 593 31.99 -9.94 17.85
CA LEU A 593 30.56 -9.80 18.15
C LEU A 593 30.23 -10.37 19.53
N LEU A 594 29.31 -9.72 20.24
CA LEU A 594 28.94 -10.00 21.62
C LEU A 594 27.88 -11.09 21.74
N ASP A 595 27.92 -11.82 22.85
CA ASP A 595 26.78 -12.61 23.33
C ASP A 595 25.67 -11.70 23.85
N TYR A 596 24.41 -12.12 23.65
CA TYR A 596 23.29 -11.44 24.26
C TYR A 596 23.10 -11.93 25.69
N VAL A 597 23.52 -11.10 26.64
CA VAL A 597 23.48 -11.40 28.08
C VAL A 597 22.39 -10.60 28.81
N GLU A 598 21.68 -9.71 28.11
CA GLU A 598 20.60 -8.91 28.70
C GLU A 598 19.36 -9.77 28.94
N ARG A 599 18.95 -9.82 30.19
CA ARG A 599 17.96 -10.75 30.74
C ARG A 599 16.54 -10.17 30.75
N SER A 600 16.43 -8.84 30.74
CA SER A 600 15.14 -8.14 30.80
C SER A 600 14.39 -8.04 29.47
N THR A 601 15.05 -8.28 28.33
CA THR A 601 14.48 -8.19 26.99
C THR A 601 14.94 -9.39 26.14
N PRO A 602 14.50 -10.62 26.45
CA PRO A 602 15.07 -11.83 25.85
C PRO A 602 14.95 -11.83 24.32
N ARG A 603 16.03 -12.30 23.66
CA ARG A 603 16.13 -12.49 22.22
C ARG A 603 16.54 -13.93 21.94
N ASN A 604 16.01 -14.50 20.87
CA ASN A 604 16.37 -15.86 20.48
C ASN A 604 17.65 -15.84 19.63
N LEU A 605 18.57 -16.77 19.89
CA LEU A 605 19.72 -16.98 19.04
C LEU A 605 19.25 -17.56 17.70
N VAL A 606 19.66 -16.94 16.60
CA VAL A 606 19.38 -17.42 15.24
C VAL A 606 20.55 -18.29 14.78
N GLN A 607 21.78 -17.75 14.88
CA GLN A 607 23.03 -18.46 14.65
C GLN A 607 24.21 -17.62 15.16
N GLY A 608 25.36 -18.25 15.44
CA GLY A 608 26.60 -17.54 15.77
C GLY A 608 26.42 -16.47 16.86
N LYS A 609 26.55 -15.19 16.49
CA LYS A 609 26.26 -14.03 17.35
C LYS A 609 25.15 -13.12 16.79
N VAL A 610 24.20 -13.73 16.07
CA VAL A 610 23.03 -13.09 15.48
C VAL A 610 21.76 -13.54 16.22
N PHE A 611 20.98 -12.58 16.66
CA PHE A 611 19.78 -12.77 17.47
C PHE A 611 18.54 -12.20 16.78
N THR A 612 17.35 -12.64 17.19
CA THR A 612 16.10 -11.99 16.78
C THR A 612 16.00 -10.58 17.38
N SER A 613 15.20 -9.70 16.80
CA SER A 613 14.77 -8.49 17.52
C SER A 613 13.95 -8.82 18.77
N THR A 614 13.86 -7.88 19.71
CA THR A 614 13.03 -8.01 20.92
C THR A 614 11.58 -8.29 20.57
N SER A 615 10.98 -9.30 21.23
CA SER A 615 9.55 -9.61 21.07
C SER A 615 8.70 -8.45 21.59
N TYR A 616 7.91 -7.83 20.71
CA TYR A 616 7.05 -6.69 21.06
C TYR A 616 5.81 -6.67 20.15
N PRO A 617 4.59 -6.41 20.66
CA PRO A 617 3.35 -6.46 19.88
C PRO A 617 3.45 -5.66 18.58
N PRO A 618 3.17 -6.24 17.40
CA PRO A 618 3.45 -5.62 16.10
C PRO A 618 2.68 -4.31 15.88
N ASP A 619 1.49 -4.19 16.46
CA ASP A 619 0.60 -3.04 16.43
C ASP A 619 1.01 -1.88 17.37
N GLN A 620 2.06 -2.07 18.19
CA GLN A 620 2.52 -1.06 19.13
C GLN A 620 3.86 -0.44 18.71
N TYR A 621 3.99 0.86 19.02
CA TYR A 621 5.20 1.64 18.80
C TYR A 621 6.24 1.32 19.87
N ILE A 622 7.45 0.93 19.46
CA ILE A 622 8.62 0.88 20.35
C ILE A 622 9.22 2.28 20.37
N MET A 623 9.23 2.90 21.56
CA MET A 623 9.74 4.25 21.76
C MET A 623 11.21 4.38 21.33
N LEU A 624 11.62 5.58 20.89
CA LEU A 624 13.02 5.88 20.63
C LEU A 624 13.83 5.63 21.91
N HIS A 625 14.87 4.82 21.84
CA HIS A 625 15.73 4.52 22.97
C HIS A 625 17.14 4.17 22.49
N ASN A 626 18.09 4.21 23.43
CA ASN A 626 19.42 3.67 23.24
C ASN A 626 19.46 2.31 23.95
N GLU A 627 19.86 1.26 23.23
CA GLU A 627 19.82 -0.13 23.69
C GLU A 627 20.66 -0.28 24.97
N VAL A 628 20.04 -0.83 26.01
CA VAL A 628 20.65 -1.06 27.33
C VAL A 628 21.32 0.18 27.96
N SER A 629 20.89 1.40 27.63
CA SER A 629 21.42 2.64 28.25
C SER A 629 21.24 2.76 29.77
N TYR A 630 20.42 1.89 30.36
CA TYR A 630 20.26 1.75 31.81
C TYR A 630 21.25 0.75 32.45
N SER A 631 22.08 0.05 31.67
CA SER A 631 23.14 -0.83 32.17
C SER A 631 24.46 -0.05 32.41
N HIS A 632 25.37 -0.65 33.17
CA HIS A 632 26.74 -0.13 33.35
C HIS A 632 27.66 -0.46 32.17
N CYS A 633 27.29 -1.47 31.37
CA CYS A 633 27.96 -1.84 30.14
C CYS A 633 26.93 -1.99 29.01
N TRP A 634 27.23 -1.42 27.84
CA TRP A 634 26.38 -1.44 26.65
C TRP A 634 27.21 -1.60 25.37
N PRO A 635 26.62 -2.12 24.28
CA PRO A 635 27.30 -2.14 22.99
C PRO A 635 27.34 -0.73 22.38
N ILE A 636 28.47 -0.36 21.79
CA ILE A 636 28.57 0.84 20.95
C ILE A 636 28.00 0.57 19.57
N LYS A 637 28.28 -0.59 18.96
CA LYS A 637 27.83 -0.92 17.61
C LYS A 637 26.62 -1.85 17.64
N LEU A 638 25.50 -1.38 17.11
CA LEU A 638 24.28 -2.15 16.90
C LEU A 638 24.06 -2.40 15.42
N TRP A 639 23.96 -3.68 15.06
CA TRP A 639 23.65 -4.10 13.71
C TRP A 639 22.21 -4.55 13.59
N PHE A 640 21.55 -4.16 12.52
CA PHE A 640 20.20 -4.60 12.17
C PHE A 640 20.20 -5.12 10.73
N TYR A 641 19.72 -6.34 10.52
CA TYR A 641 19.54 -6.94 9.20
C TYR A 641 18.07 -7.23 8.96
N CYS A 642 17.51 -6.62 7.92
CA CYS A 642 16.12 -6.84 7.52
C CYS A 642 16.03 -8.10 6.67
N GLN A 643 15.78 -9.23 7.31
CA GLN A 643 15.54 -10.50 6.63
C GLN A 643 14.20 -10.49 5.90
N HIS A 644 13.17 -9.90 6.51
CA HIS A 644 11.84 -9.73 5.90
C HIS A 644 11.28 -8.35 6.26
N ALA A 645 11.09 -7.49 5.26
CA ALA A 645 10.46 -6.20 5.45
C ALA A 645 8.94 -6.36 5.74
N PRO A 646 8.38 -5.52 6.62
CA PRO A 646 6.94 -5.54 6.92
C PRO A 646 6.11 -5.17 5.69
N SER A 647 4.93 -5.78 5.52
CA SER A 647 4.01 -5.44 4.41
C SER A 647 3.41 -4.04 4.52
N GLN A 648 3.24 -3.52 5.73
CA GLN A 648 2.80 -2.14 5.99
C GLN A 648 3.37 -1.66 7.33
N GLY A 649 3.76 -0.39 7.38
CA GLY A 649 4.31 0.22 8.59
C GLY A 649 5.71 -0.29 8.94
N GLY A 650 6.04 -0.33 10.22
CA GLY A 650 7.28 -0.97 10.72
C GLY A 650 8.57 -0.26 10.36
N ALA A 651 8.46 0.99 9.89
CA ALA A 651 9.58 1.91 9.74
C ALA A 651 10.34 2.04 11.06
N THR A 652 11.66 2.20 10.97
CA THR A 652 12.49 2.46 12.14
C THR A 652 12.70 3.97 12.30
N PRO A 653 12.10 4.59 13.34
CA PRO A 653 12.46 5.93 13.74
C PRO A 653 13.89 5.94 14.29
N LEU A 654 14.64 7.00 13.94
CA LEU A 654 16.00 7.28 14.39
C LEU A 654 16.07 8.73 14.85
N ALA A 655 16.73 9.01 15.97
CA ALA A 655 16.93 10.37 16.48
C ALA A 655 18.37 10.60 16.96
N ASP A 656 19.01 11.65 16.44
CA ASP A 656 20.38 12.05 16.79
C ASP A 656 20.46 12.48 18.26
N SER A 657 21.12 11.66 19.09
CA SER A 657 21.27 11.89 20.51
C SER A 657 22.08 13.15 20.83
N ARG A 658 22.90 13.64 19.91
CA ARG A 658 23.61 14.94 20.04
C ARG A 658 22.62 16.08 19.82
N LEU A 659 21.77 15.96 18.81
CA LEU A 659 20.75 16.98 18.53
C LEU A 659 19.70 17.04 19.64
N VAL A 660 19.28 15.88 20.17
CA VAL A 660 18.42 15.80 21.35
C VAL A 660 19.08 16.50 22.54
N TYR A 661 20.35 16.21 22.83
CA TYR A 661 21.10 16.90 23.89
C TYR A 661 21.18 18.43 23.70
N GLN A 662 21.40 18.88 22.46
CA GLN A 662 21.49 20.30 22.13
C GLN A 662 20.14 21.02 22.29
N ARG A 663 19.04 20.38 21.92
CA ARG A 663 17.69 20.98 21.92
C ARG A 663 16.95 20.91 23.26
N LEU A 664 17.39 20.04 24.18
CA LEU A 664 16.79 19.97 25.51
C LEU A 664 16.94 21.28 26.26
N ASP A 665 15.87 21.65 26.98
CA ASP A 665 15.85 22.81 27.87
C ASP A 665 17.09 22.80 28.78
N PRO A 666 17.87 23.90 28.85
CA PRO A 666 19.10 23.95 29.65
C PRO A 666 18.89 23.64 31.13
N THR A 667 17.76 24.06 31.72
CA THR A 667 17.46 23.82 33.13
C THR A 667 17.17 22.35 33.37
N LEU A 668 16.33 21.75 32.51
CA LEU A 668 16.02 20.33 32.58
C LEU A 668 17.28 19.47 32.39
N LYS A 669 18.10 19.82 31.39
CA LYS A 669 19.37 19.16 31.11
C LYS A 669 20.31 19.18 32.32
N GLU A 670 20.45 20.33 32.97
CA GLU A 670 21.27 20.47 34.17
C GLU A 670 20.75 19.60 35.34
N LYS A 671 19.42 19.52 35.52
CA LYS A 671 18.84 18.60 36.52
C LYS A 671 19.23 17.15 36.25
N PHE A 672 19.10 16.69 35.01
CA PHE A 672 19.42 15.32 34.62
C PHE A 672 20.93 15.01 34.69
N ILE A 673 21.80 16.00 34.44
CA ILE A 673 23.25 15.87 34.61
C ILE A 673 23.61 15.77 36.09
N SER A 674 23.17 16.74 36.90
CA SER A 674 23.53 16.84 38.32
C SER A 674 22.93 15.72 39.16
N LYS A 675 21.66 15.37 38.92
CA LYS A 675 20.94 14.38 39.72
C LYS A 675 21.00 12.96 39.17
N ARG A 676 21.37 12.77 37.90
CA ARG A 676 21.33 11.44 37.21
C ARG A 676 19.92 10.83 37.22
N VAL A 677 19.76 9.63 36.66
CA VAL A 677 18.47 8.91 36.58
C VAL A 677 18.56 7.60 37.36
N MET A 678 17.64 7.40 38.29
CA MET A 678 17.43 6.13 38.98
C MET A 678 16.34 5.33 38.28
N TYR A 679 16.70 4.17 37.75
CA TYR A 679 15.76 3.20 37.21
C TYR A 679 15.32 2.24 38.30
N VAL A 680 14.00 2.11 38.48
CA VAL A 680 13.40 1.22 39.47
C VAL A 680 12.57 0.17 38.74
N ARG A 681 12.77 -1.11 39.10
CA ARG A 681 11.96 -2.23 38.61
C ARG A 681 11.50 -3.10 39.77
N ASN A 682 10.24 -3.55 39.69
CA ASN A 682 9.64 -4.48 40.64
C ASN A 682 9.24 -5.75 39.90
N TYR A 683 9.80 -6.88 40.31
CA TYR A 683 9.58 -8.20 39.72
C TYR A 683 8.70 -9.07 40.63
N GLY A 684 7.86 -9.89 40.02
CA GLY A 684 7.06 -10.89 40.70
C GLY A 684 5.57 -10.83 40.37
N GLU A 685 4.87 -11.92 40.72
CA GLU A 685 3.50 -12.19 40.32
C GLU A 685 2.55 -11.03 40.68
N GLY A 686 1.72 -10.65 39.71
CA GLY A 686 0.79 -9.53 39.84
C GLY A 686 1.40 -8.14 39.70
N VAL A 687 2.71 -8.01 39.44
CA VAL A 687 3.40 -6.71 39.21
C VAL A 687 4.08 -6.68 37.83
N ASP A 688 5.11 -7.50 37.62
CA ASP A 688 5.84 -7.67 36.34
C ASP A 688 6.21 -9.17 36.20
N LEU A 689 7.02 -9.52 35.21
CA LEU A 689 7.60 -10.87 35.11
C LEU A 689 8.26 -11.31 36.43
N PRO A 690 8.12 -12.58 36.83
CA PRO A 690 8.85 -13.15 37.96
C PRO A 690 10.36 -12.95 37.79
N TRP A 691 11.06 -12.66 38.89
CA TRP A 691 12.51 -12.47 38.84
C TRP A 691 13.23 -13.72 38.34
N GLN A 692 12.67 -14.92 38.56
CA GLN A 692 13.22 -16.17 38.07
C GLN A 692 13.20 -16.28 36.55
N GLU A 693 12.14 -15.76 35.91
CA GLU A 693 12.04 -15.76 34.44
C GLU A 693 13.01 -14.75 33.85
N VAL A 694 13.08 -13.56 34.44
CA VAL A 694 14.01 -12.51 34.00
C VAL A 694 15.43 -12.98 34.19
N TYR A 695 15.83 -13.33 35.42
CA TYR A 695 17.20 -13.73 35.72
C TYR A 695 17.52 -15.18 35.31
N GLN A 696 16.57 -15.94 34.76
CA GLN A 696 16.76 -17.33 34.31
C GLN A 696 17.41 -18.22 35.38
N THR A 697 17.04 -18.03 36.64
CA THR A 697 17.56 -18.79 37.79
C THR A 697 16.53 -18.84 38.89
N ASN A 698 16.52 -19.94 39.65
CA ASN A 698 15.70 -20.07 40.85
C ASN A 698 16.48 -19.78 42.14
N ASP A 699 17.77 -19.42 42.03
CA ASP A 699 18.63 -19.12 43.16
C ASP A 699 18.75 -17.60 43.39
N PRO A 700 18.17 -17.07 44.50
CA PRO A 700 18.34 -15.67 44.88
C PRO A 700 19.80 -15.23 44.94
N ALA A 701 20.73 -16.09 45.37
CA ALA A 701 22.13 -15.73 45.55
C ALA A 701 22.83 -15.39 44.23
N GLU A 702 22.44 -16.04 43.13
CA GLU A 702 22.94 -15.72 41.78
C GLU A 702 22.46 -14.34 41.32
N VAL A 703 21.22 -13.98 41.64
CA VAL A 703 20.66 -12.65 41.33
C VAL A 703 21.36 -11.58 42.15
N GLU A 704 21.57 -11.80 43.45
CA GLU A 704 22.29 -10.86 44.30
C GLU A 704 23.74 -10.68 43.85
N LYS A 705 24.40 -11.75 43.40
CA LYS A 705 25.74 -11.66 42.82
C LYS A 705 25.72 -10.82 41.55
N TYR A 706 24.81 -11.08 40.61
CA TYR A 706 24.66 -10.26 39.41
C TYR A 706 24.42 -8.79 39.75
N CYS A 707 23.50 -8.51 40.69
CA CYS A 707 23.19 -7.14 41.10
C CYS A 707 24.41 -6.44 41.72
N ARG A 708 25.19 -7.13 42.58
CA ARG A 708 26.46 -6.59 43.11
C ARG A 708 27.48 -6.33 42.01
N ASP A 709 27.69 -7.30 41.12
CA ASP A 709 28.65 -7.20 40.01
C ASP A 709 28.27 -6.04 39.05
N ALA A 710 26.98 -5.76 38.89
CA ALA A 710 26.45 -4.72 37.99
C ALA A 710 26.17 -3.35 38.67
N GLY A 711 26.48 -3.20 39.96
CA GLY A 711 26.18 -1.98 40.73
C GLY A 711 24.68 -1.64 40.76
N ILE A 712 23.86 -2.66 41.00
CA ILE A 712 22.40 -2.60 41.11
C ILE A 712 22.03 -2.84 42.58
N GLU A 713 21.31 -1.91 43.19
CA GLU A 713 20.71 -2.12 44.50
C GLU A 713 19.53 -3.08 44.37
N PHE A 714 19.40 -4.00 45.32
CA PHE A 714 18.31 -4.96 45.33
C PHE A 714 17.64 -5.03 46.71
N GLU A 715 16.35 -5.29 46.72
CA GLU A 715 15.52 -5.37 47.91
C GLU A 715 14.49 -6.50 47.71
N TRP A 716 14.57 -7.55 48.53
CA TRP A 716 13.58 -8.62 48.54
C TRP A 716 12.31 -8.17 49.29
N LYS A 717 11.16 -8.31 48.64
CA LYS A 717 9.83 -7.94 49.16
C LYS A 717 9.03 -9.19 49.52
N SER A 718 7.96 -9.00 50.30
CA SER A 718 7.02 -10.08 50.61
C SER A 718 6.41 -10.68 49.34
N GLY A 719 6.07 -11.97 49.40
CA GLY A 719 5.47 -12.71 48.28
C GLY A 719 6.45 -13.09 47.16
N ASN A 720 7.73 -13.33 47.49
CA ASN A 720 8.76 -13.70 46.51
C ASN A 720 8.96 -12.65 45.38
N ARG A 721 8.91 -11.37 45.77
CA ARG A 721 9.09 -10.23 44.85
C ARG A 721 10.47 -9.61 45.05
N LEU A 722 11.02 -9.04 43.98
CA LEU A 722 12.34 -8.39 43.97
C LEU A 722 12.18 -6.96 43.45
N ARG A 723 12.74 -5.99 44.16
CA ARG A 723 12.89 -4.63 43.66
C ARG A 723 14.36 -4.36 43.37
N THR A 724 14.65 -3.79 42.20
CA THR A 724 15.99 -3.33 41.85
C THR A 724 16.01 -1.83 41.59
N ARG A 725 17.08 -1.15 42.02
CA ARG A 725 17.34 0.26 41.74
C ARG A 725 18.74 0.43 41.17
N GLN A 726 18.87 1.25 40.14
CA GLN A 726 20.19 1.56 39.58
C GLN A 726 20.25 3.01 39.09
N VAL A 727 21.27 3.74 39.53
CA VAL A 727 21.51 5.11 39.09
C VAL A 727 22.46 5.12 37.90
N ARG A 728 22.06 5.79 36.82
CA ARG A 728 22.82 5.93 35.58
C ARG A 728 22.82 7.37 35.09
N GLN A 729 23.82 7.72 34.31
CA GLN A 729 23.90 9.05 33.72
C GLN A 729 22.80 9.24 32.67
N ALA A 730 22.25 10.45 32.61
CA ALA A 730 21.30 10.83 31.55
C ALA A 730 22.02 11.27 30.27
N VAL A 731 23.22 11.82 30.46
CA VAL A 731 24.07 12.40 29.43
C VAL A 731 25.43 11.72 29.52
N ALA A 732 26.02 11.43 28.37
CA ALA A 732 27.34 10.81 28.26
C ALA A 732 28.22 11.60 27.29
N GLN A 733 29.53 11.47 27.43
CA GLN A 733 30.48 11.88 26.40
C GLN A 733 30.78 10.67 25.51
N HIS A 734 30.60 10.79 24.20
CA HIS A 734 30.90 9.72 23.28
C HIS A 734 32.42 9.46 23.23
N PRO A 735 32.91 8.23 23.44
CA PRO A 735 34.34 7.97 23.69
C PRO A 735 35.25 8.23 22.48
N ARG A 736 34.69 8.28 21.26
CA ARG A 736 35.46 8.46 20.03
C ARG A 736 35.36 9.88 19.47
N THR A 737 34.13 10.42 19.38
CA THR A 737 33.89 11.77 18.85
C THR A 737 34.08 12.86 19.90
N GLY A 738 34.03 12.52 21.19
CA GLY A 738 34.11 13.48 22.29
C GLY A 738 32.85 14.33 22.45
N GLU A 739 31.81 14.10 21.65
CA GLU A 739 30.57 14.87 21.68
C GLU A 739 29.69 14.47 22.87
N MET A 740 28.96 15.44 23.42
CA MET A 740 27.97 15.18 24.47
C MET A 740 26.67 14.66 23.84
N VAL A 741 26.15 13.55 24.37
CA VAL A 741 24.97 12.86 23.88
C VAL A 741 23.93 12.66 24.97
N TRP A 742 22.66 12.75 24.58
CA TRP A 742 21.54 12.33 25.41
C TRP A 742 21.39 10.80 25.27
N PHE A 743 21.84 10.09 26.30
CA PHE A 743 21.96 8.63 26.30
C PHE A 743 21.25 8.05 27.52
N ASN A 744 19.93 7.93 27.45
CA ASN A 744 19.12 7.31 28.50
C ASN A 744 17.75 6.86 27.99
N SER A 745 17.07 6.07 28.80
CA SER A 745 15.74 5.49 28.54
C SER A 745 14.68 5.98 29.52
N ALA A 746 14.89 7.14 30.16
CA ALA A 746 14.02 7.61 31.24
C ALA A 746 12.56 7.74 30.79
N HIS A 747 12.33 8.32 29.60
CA HIS A 747 11.01 8.52 29.02
C HIS A 747 10.30 7.23 28.60
N MET A 748 11.03 6.11 28.45
CA MET A 748 10.46 4.80 28.15
C MET A 748 10.07 4.03 29.42
N PHE A 749 10.82 4.23 30.51
CA PHE A 749 10.58 3.57 31.79
C PHE A 749 9.59 4.31 32.69
N HIS A 750 9.44 5.63 32.51
CA HIS A 750 8.52 6.43 33.31
C HIS A 750 7.07 5.99 33.09
N VAL A 751 6.24 6.07 34.14
CA VAL A 751 4.81 5.71 34.06
C VAL A 751 4.05 6.52 32.98
N ALA A 752 4.52 7.73 32.68
CA ALA A 752 4.00 8.58 31.59
C ALA A 752 4.23 8.03 30.17
N ALA A 753 4.97 6.93 30.01
CA ALA A 753 5.12 6.23 28.74
C ALA A 753 3.81 5.53 28.32
N HIS A 754 2.96 5.18 29.28
CA HIS A 754 1.67 4.52 29.03
C HIS A 754 0.57 5.53 28.61
N THR A 755 -0.52 5.03 28.03
CA THR A 755 -1.71 5.87 27.78
C THR A 755 -2.29 6.37 29.11
N PRO A 756 -3.04 7.48 29.13
CA PRO A 756 -3.64 7.98 30.37
C PRO A 756 -4.43 6.91 31.12
N GLU A 757 -5.20 6.09 30.42
CA GLU A 757 -6.04 5.04 31.01
C GLU A 757 -5.19 3.96 31.70
N VAL A 758 -4.12 3.50 31.03
CA VAL A 758 -3.21 2.48 31.58
C VAL A 758 -2.41 3.05 32.74
N ARG A 759 -1.91 4.29 32.61
CA ARG A 759 -1.19 4.99 33.67
C ARG A 759 -2.05 5.16 34.92
N ASP A 760 -3.27 5.66 34.75
CA ASP A 760 -4.17 5.94 35.87
C ASP A 760 -4.61 4.62 36.53
N SER A 761 -4.79 3.55 35.75
CA SER A 761 -5.04 2.20 36.29
C SER A 761 -3.84 1.69 37.10
N LEU A 762 -2.61 1.85 36.62
CA LEU A 762 -1.40 1.44 37.34
C LEU A 762 -1.24 2.22 38.65
N LEU A 763 -1.49 3.53 38.63
CA LEU A 763 -1.40 4.40 39.81
C LEU A 763 -2.55 4.17 40.81
N ALA A 764 -3.69 3.63 40.38
CA ALA A 764 -4.77 3.23 41.27
C ALA A 764 -4.47 1.91 42.01
N ILE A 765 -3.64 1.05 41.42
CA ILE A 765 -3.32 -0.28 41.95
C ILE A 765 -2.01 -0.27 42.77
N PHE A 766 -1.00 0.47 42.30
CA PHE A 766 0.33 0.49 42.90
C PHE A 766 0.69 1.85 43.45
N ALA A 767 1.35 1.85 44.62
CA ALA A 767 2.11 3.01 45.05
C ALA A 767 3.23 3.32 44.04
N PRO A 768 3.66 4.59 43.87
CA PRO A 768 4.67 4.95 42.89
C PRO A 768 5.94 4.09 42.93
N GLU A 769 6.47 3.78 44.12
CA GLU A 769 7.66 2.93 44.26
C GLU A 769 7.44 1.44 43.97
N ASP A 770 6.18 0.98 43.93
CA ASP A 770 5.76 -0.40 43.67
C ASP A 770 5.32 -0.62 42.22
N LEU A 771 5.36 0.43 41.38
CA LEU A 771 5.09 0.30 39.94
C LEU A 771 6.03 -0.74 39.30
N PRO A 772 5.56 -1.52 38.30
CA PRO A 772 6.38 -2.54 37.63
C PRO A 772 7.72 -1.99 37.12
N ARG A 773 7.67 -0.80 36.53
CA ARG A 773 8.83 -0.01 36.12
C ARG A 773 8.52 1.48 36.35
N ASN A 774 9.51 2.23 36.83
CA ASN A 774 9.45 3.69 36.87
C ASN A 774 10.87 4.29 36.94
N VAL A 775 10.97 5.62 36.78
CA VAL A 775 12.22 6.35 36.96
C VAL A 775 12.06 7.55 37.89
N TYR A 776 13.15 7.87 38.56
CA TYR A 776 13.31 9.00 39.46
C TYR A 776 14.63 9.70 39.17
N PHE A 777 14.86 10.86 39.74
CA PHE A 777 16.21 11.38 39.85
C PHE A 777 17.06 10.49 40.77
N GLY A 778 18.39 10.52 40.61
CA GLY A 778 19.31 9.69 41.40
C GLY A 778 19.28 9.92 42.91
N ASP A 779 18.74 11.06 43.35
CA ASP A 779 18.48 11.39 44.76
C ASP A 779 17.12 10.87 45.28
N GLY A 780 16.35 10.17 44.43
CA GLY A 780 15.02 9.64 44.75
C GLY A 780 13.86 10.61 44.52
N THR A 781 14.12 11.86 44.10
CA THR A 781 13.04 12.81 43.79
C THR A 781 12.30 12.42 42.50
N PRO A 782 10.97 12.63 42.41
CA PRO A 782 10.20 12.28 41.20
C PRO A 782 10.64 13.12 40.00
N ILE A 783 10.54 12.52 38.82
CA ILE A 783 10.64 13.24 37.54
C ILE A 783 9.21 13.55 37.11
N GLU A 784 8.92 14.81 36.79
CA GLU A 784 7.54 15.21 36.52
C GLU A 784 7.06 14.70 35.15
N ASN A 785 5.75 14.46 35.02
CA ASN A 785 5.15 14.01 33.76
C ASN A 785 5.45 14.97 32.60
N ASP A 786 5.44 16.27 32.87
CA ASP A 786 5.71 17.31 31.87
C ASP A 786 7.18 17.34 31.44
N GLU A 787 8.10 17.01 32.35
CA GLU A 787 9.53 16.87 32.03
C GLU A 787 9.75 15.69 31.06
N ILE A 788 9.08 14.56 31.31
CA ILE A 788 9.10 13.41 30.40
C ILE A 788 8.41 13.71 29.07
N ALA A 789 7.26 14.40 29.09
CA ALA A 789 6.56 14.80 27.88
C ALA A 789 7.42 15.72 27.01
N HIS A 790 8.16 16.65 27.62
CA HIS A 790 9.10 17.52 26.95
C HIS A 790 10.24 16.72 26.28
N ILE A 791 10.87 15.79 27.00
CA ILE A 791 11.90 14.90 26.42
C ILE A 791 11.35 14.11 25.21
N ARG A 792 10.14 13.55 25.33
CA ARG A 792 9.47 12.83 24.22
C ARG A 792 9.15 13.73 23.03
N GLN A 793 8.85 15.00 23.28
CA GLN A 793 8.62 15.98 22.23
C GLN A 793 9.93 16.27 21.48
N ILE A 794 11.03 16.52 22.19
CA ILE A 794 12.35 16.72 21.56
C ILE A 794 12.78 15.50 20.75
N TYR A 795 12.60 14.27 21.29
CA TYR A 795 12.85 13.06 20.51
C TYR A 795 12.06 13.01 19.20
N ARG A 796 10.76 13.37 19.23
CA ARG A 796 9.92 13.40 18.02
C ARG A 796 10.37 14.45 17.01
N GLU A 797 10.79 15.62 17.47
CA GLU A 797 11.29 16.71 16.61
C GLU A 797 12.67 16.43 16.01
N CYS A 798 13.48 15.64 16.70
CA CYS A 798 14.79 15.18 16.21
C CYS A 798 14.70 13.89 15.40
N ALA A 799 13.53 13.24 15.37
CA ALA A 799 13.38 11.95 14.74
C ALA A 799 13.12 12.04 13.25
N ILE A 800 13.76 11.16 12.51
CA ILE A 800 13.39 10.78 11.15
C ILE A 800 12.92 9.34 11.17
N SER A 801 12.17 8.91 10.17
CA SER A 801 11.77 7.50 10.04
C SER A 801 12.10 7.00 8.64
N PHE A 802 12.64 5.78 8.56
CA PHE A 802 12.89 5.15 7.28
C PHE A 802 12.19 3.78 7.19
N PRO A 803 11.63 3.43 6.02
CA PRO A 803 11.08 2.11 5.78
C PRO A 803 12.21 1.12 5.46
N TRP A 804 12.09 -0.07 6.04
CA TRP A 804 12.96 -1.21 5.75
C TRP A 804 12.68 -1.79 4.35
N GLN A 805 13.73 -2.25 3.69
CA GLN A 805 13.69 -3.15 2.53
C GLN A 805 14.33 -4.47 2.92
N THR A 806 13.82 -5.57 2.36
CA THR A 806 14.45 -6.89 2.54
C THR A 806 15.89 -6.82 2.02
N GLY A 807 16.85 -7.31 2.81
CA GLY A 807 18.28 -7.25 2.52
C GLY A 807 18.99 -6.01 3.07
N ASP A 808 18.27 -5.01 3.59
CA ASP A 808 18.90 -3.86 4.24
C ASP A 808 19.74 -4.27 5.44
N ILE A 809 20.92 -3.67 5.57
CA ILE A 809 21.78 -3.77 6.76
C ILE A 809 22.01 -2.37 7.29
N MET A 810 21.73 -2.15 8.57
CA MET A 810 22.01 -0.89 9.25
C MET A 810 23.00 -1.11 10.39
N LEU A 811 24.02 -0.27 10.43
CA LEU A 811 24.88 -0.08 11.60
C LEU A 811 24.49 1.21 12.28
N VAL A 812 24.20 1.12 13.58
CA VAL A 812 23.89 2.26 14.45
C VAL A 812 24.97 2.33 15.53
N ASP A 813 25.50 3.52 15.74
CA ASP A 813 26.21 3.84 16.97
C ASP A 813 25.18 4.11 18.06
N ASN A 814 25.12 3.23 19.05
CA ASN A 814 24.12 3.22 20.09
C ASN A 814 24.15 4.48 20.97
N MET A 815 25.29 5.17 21.05
CA MET A 815 25.41 6.40 21.83
C MET A 815 25.06 7.65 21.02
N LEU A 816 25.34 7.64 19.71
CA LEU A 816 25.03 8.76 18.82
C LEU A 816 23.57 8.76 18.31
N LEU A 817 22.94 7.59 18.20
CA LEU A 817 21.56 7.47 17.71
C LEU A 817 20.66 6.60 18.59
N ALA A 818 19.53 7.19 18.96
CA ALA A 818 18.39 6.44 19.48
C ALA A 818 17.56 5.86 18.33
N HIS A 819 17.00 4.67 18.53
CA HIS A 819 16.18 3.98 17.54
C HIS A 819 14.88 3.45 18.15
N GLY A 820 13.89 3.18 17.32
CA GLY A 820 12.62 2.60 17.74
C GLY A 820 11.97 1.77 16.63
N ARG A 821 10.66 1.55 16.74
CA ARG A 821 9.90 0.79 15.73
C ARG A 821 8.47 1.29 15.65
N ALA A 822 8.04 1.73 14.46
CA ALA A 822 6.64 2.03 14.21
C ALA A 822 5.78 0.74 14.23
N PRO A 823 4.47 0.85 14.52
CA PRO A 823 3.52 -0.25 14.34
C PRO A 823 3.58 -0.80 12.92
N PHE A 824 3.34 -2.11 12.78
CA PHE A 824 3.30 -2.80 11.50
C PHE A 824 2.27 -3.92 11.50
N SER A 825 1.88 -4.33 10.29
CA SER A 825 1.07 -5.51 10.03
C SER A 825 1.79 -6.46 9.07
N GLY A 826 1.50 -7.76 9.21
CA GLY A 826 2.14 -8.82 8.46
C GLY A 826 3.46 -9.30 9.07
N GLU A 827 4.22 -10.05 8.29
CA GLU A 827 5.49 -10.65 8.71
C GLU A 827 6.62 -9.62 8.65
N ARG A 828 7.40 -9.50 9.73
CA ARG A 828 8.60 -8.65 9.82
C ARG A 828 9.67 -9.40 10.56
N SER A 829 10.83 -9.59 9.93
CA SER A 829 12.01 -10.20 10.55
C SER A 829 13.19 -9.25 10.45
N VAL A 830 13.63 -8.73 11.60
CA VAL A 830 14.87 -7.97 11.73
C VAL A 830 15.78 -8.68 12.72
N LEU A 831 16.94 -9.08 12.24
CA LEU A 831 17.98 -9.74 13.04
C LEU A 831 18.95 -8.71 13.58
N VAL A 832 19.58 -9.00 14.72
CA VAL A 832 20.44 -8.07 15.43
C VAL A 832 21.76 -8.74 15.79
N ALA A 833 22.85 -7.98 15.66
CA ALA A 833 24.15 -8.31 16.22
C ALA A 833 24.71 -7.10 16.98
N MET A 834 25.57 -7.34 17.97
CA MET A 834 26.12 -6.29 18.84
C MET A 834 27.63 -6.43 18.92
N ALA A 835 28.34 -5.32 19.03
CA ALA A 835 29.79 -5.32 19.17
C ALA A 835 30.28 -4.12 19.98
N GLU A 836 31.58 -4.15 20.31
CA GLU A 836 32.29 -3.08 21.02
C GLU A 836 31.62 -2.74 22.36
N PRO A 837 31.75 -3.61 23.37
CA PRO A 837 31.19 -3.35 24.69
C PRO A 837 31.92 -2.15 25.29
N TYR A 838 31.17 -1.21 25.85
CA TYR A 838 31.70 -0.04 26.52
C TYR A 838 31.15 0.03 27.94
N SER A 839 32.01 0.42 28.87
CA SER A 839 31.72 0.60 30.29
C SER A 839 32.33 1.92 30.74
N LEU A 840 31.66 2.60 31.67
CA LEU A 840 32.16 3.83 32.30
C LEU A 840 33.02 3.56 33.54
N LEU A 841 33.08 2.30 34.00
CA LEU A 841 33.85 1.85 35.15
C LEU A 841 35.34 1.72 34.84
#